data_AF-A0A8H5KMN7-F1
#
_entry.id   AF-A0A8H5KMN7-F1
#
_cell.length_a   1.000
_cell.length_b   1.000
_cell.length_c   1.000
_cell.angle_alpha   90.00
_cell.angle_beta   90.00
_cell.angle_gamma   90.00
#
_symmetry.space_group_name_H-M   'P 1'
#
loop_
_entity.id
_entity.type
_entity.pdbx_description
1 polymer ?
#
loop_
_entity_poly.entity_id
_entity_poly.type
_entity_poly.pdbx_seq_one_letter_code
_entity_poly.pdbx_strand_id
1 'polypeptide(L)'
;MPVETAYDPKDMLFRHLGPTGLKVSVFSLGGWLTYGGTQKGDIVKQILQKAWDHGVNTFDTAEVYANGESEVEMGRALKELGWPRDEYVLTTKVFFGTGRKEPNTRGLSRKHVVEGLKSSLKRLEQPYVDVVFAHRPDYATPMKEIVEGFTQVIRNLNLAYYWGTSEWTAAQITEATHIAERYNLIAPVVEQPQYNAFHRERFEVEYAPLFNQFEYGTTIWSPLASGLLTGKYNNGIPEDSRFATNKAFFENTVNELQTEAGKAKIEKVKKLSEVAERLGGNVAQLSLAWALKNPNVSTVILGATKVEQLEDNFKALEIYKKIDDKVLEEIEKILDNKPKPAPTFNRESLRFVTENDARACLHDRRLQTCQEANDDEIVDKLGSFEKFKEVILSLLEKCEKQQLTSFRTKPSWDLGACIPTPILGSNGIVAHQQPLLRTLNLTTYPFCKRYNSRERKIDLSAFRHLLNLSWRGPSSDNLRVFATALKNNKAHLETLELDLVNWPHLRKELGYRNDNERVRRLRARDYMNKTILGLDIHSPHIMFPNLHTLILSHVPLAATLVQSINFEVLRSLTIRSCPQWYDFVLAITRQRIPVRLKKLELQESWPKNDTATDETEDGDPSEVLLEHFQGLEELYLDQTGDMLSKYTWESVCHHSSTLKRFVNHSNFYAEELDVWTDLPDMMINERDKERWWNDPTSSPLYKLDLDFIGLSCEPIHLLDVLNPFSKKDCLKVVHVRQSRRNIEYTWSWGIMVIVDDEAVDDTPAVDDGENPSNEYLEPMFWAFVEWAFSHKGIKSLEYIVFGDFGRPERTSRGNLLICREGYGSEEFHIIRESCPAAEWDYVKKEYGDALRSCPSDPLFEVPKSPAH
;
A
#
# COMPACT_ATOMS: atom_id res chain seq x y z
N MET A 1 29.11 -18.08 20.82
CA MET A 1 28.79 -18.28 22.25
C MET A 1 27.30 -18.03 22.41
N PRO A 2 26.54 -18.87 23.13
CA PRO A 2 25.14 -18.54 23.42
C PRO A 2 25.09 -17.19 24.13
N VAL A 3 24.16 -16.32 23.71
CA VAL A 3 23.89 -15.07 24.40
C VAL A 3 23.20 -15.45 25.70
N GLU A 4 23.88 -15.27 26.85
CA GLU A 4 23.27 -15.48 28.16
C GLU A 4 22.27 -14.35 28.43
N THR A 5 21.03 -14.71 28.77
CA THR A 5 19.98 -13.73 29.07
C THR A 5 19.91 -13.43 30.56
N ALA A 6 19.80 -12.15 30.93
CA ALA A 6 19.59 -11.70 32.31
C ALA A 6 18.12 -11.41 32.63
N TYR A 7 17.25 -11.48 31.62
CA TYR A 7 15.85 -11.13 31.70
C TYR A 7 14.94 -12.35 31.90
N ASP A 8 13.98 -12.24 32.82
CA ASP A 8 12.95 -13.24 33.06
C ASP A 8 11.56 -12.55 32.99
N PRO A 9 10.70 -12.91 32.03
CA PRO A 9 9.40 -12.28 31.86
C PRO A 9 8.41 -12.57 33.01
N LYS A 10 8.64 -13.59 33.85
CA LYS A 10 7.73 -14.01 34.94
C LYS A 10 6.27 -14.18 34.43
N ASP A 11 5.30 -13.68 35.19
CA ASP A 11 3.87 -13.63 34.85
C ASP A 11 3.46 -12.33 34.13
N MET A 12 4.42 -11.51 33.68
CA MET A 12 4.13 -10.25 33.01
C MET A 12 3.48 -10.52 31.64
N LEU A 13 2.47 -9.73 31.30
CA LEU A 13 1.86 -9.75 29.98
C LEU A 13 2.63 -8.80 29.05
N PHE A 14 2.72 -9.16 27.78
CA PHE A 14 3.38 -8.35 26.76
C PHE A 14 2.42 -8.03 25.61
N ARG A 15 2.51 -6.82 25.08
CA ARG A 15 1.76 -6.36 23.89
C ARG A 15 2.73 -5.77 22.88
N HIS A 16 2.33 -5.79 21.60
CA HIS A 16 3.03 -5.03 20.58
C HIS A 16 2.86 -3.52 20.83
N LEU A 17 3.92 -2.76 20.55
CA LEU A 17 3.86 -1.31 20.57
C LEU A 17 3.41 -0.83 19.19
N GLY A 18 2.09 -0.71 19.04
CA GLY A 18 1.45 -0.34 17.79
C GLY A 18 1.68 -1.36 16.67
N PRO A 19 1.89 -0.92 15.42
CA PRO A 19 2.11 -1.83 14.28
C PRO A 19 3.53 -2.43 14.23
N THR A 20 4.33 -2.27 15.29
CA THR A 20 5.74 -2.67 15.30
C THR A 20 5.96 -4.09 15.83
N GLY A 21 7.12 -4.67 15.49
CA GLY A 21 7.59 -5.91 16.12
C GLY A 21 8.05 -5.74 17.59
N LEU A 22 8.11 -4.51 18.11
CA LEU A 22 8.59 -4.22 19.46
C LEU A 22 7.54 -4.64 20.50
N LYS A 23 7.93 -5.51 21.44
CA LYS A 23 7.07 -5.95 22.54
C LYS A 23 7.40 -5.20 23.82
N VAL A 24 6.36 -4.64 24.43
CA VAL A 24 6.44 -3.94 25.72
C VAL A 24 5.66 -4.70 26.78
N SER A 25 6.17 -4.71 28.00
CA SER A 25 5.42 -5.16 29.17
C SER A 25 4.19 -4.26 29.39
N VAL A 26 3.05 -4.85 29.75
CA VAL A 26 1.80 -4.10 29.96
C VAL A 26 1.88 -3.06 31.06
N PHE A 27 2.86 -3.19 31.96
CA PHE A 27 3.30 -2.13 32.86
C PHE A 27 4.69 -1.67 32.48
N SER A 28 4.88 -0.36 32.45
CA SER A 28 6.16 0.33 32.23
C SER A 28 6.47 1.23 33.43
N LEU A 29 7.70 1.71 33.54
CA LEU A 29 8.13 2.54 34.68
C LEU A 29 8.65 3.91 34.22
N GLY A 30 8.01 4.98 34.67
CA GLY A 30 8.33 6.36 34.33
C GLY A 30 9.05 7.13 35.46
N GLY A 31 9.99 8.00 35.09
CA GLY A 31 10.81 8.78 36.02
C GLY A 31 10.24 10.14 36.49
N TRP A 32 9.13 10.60 35.93
CA TRP A 32 8.60 11.96 36.16
C TRP A 32 8.33 12.28 37.63
N LEU A 33 8.80 13.46 38.09
CA LEU A 33 8.76 13.97 39.48
C LEU A 33 9.47 13.10 40.53
N THR A 34 10.07 11.99 40.12
CA THR A 34 10.63 10.99 41.02
C THR A 34 12.15 10.99 40.92
N TYR A 35 12.71 10.53 39.80
CA TYR A 35 14.16 10.37 39.65
C TYR A 35 14.84 11.72 39.36
N GLY A 36 15.96 11.98 40.01
CA GLY A 36 16.67 13.27 39.90
C GLY A 36 15.99 14.42 40.67
N GLY A 37 14.79 14.17 41.22
CA GLY A 37 14.06 15.08 42.10
C GLY A 37 13.90 14.48 43.50
N THR A 38 12.74 13.89 43.76
CA THR A 38 12.38 13.28 45.06
C THR A 38 13.30 12.14 45.46
N GLN A 39 13.75 11.32 44.50
CA GLN A 39 14.60 10.16 44.71
C GLN A 39 15.90 10.27 43.89
N LYS A 40 17.02 9.98 44.55
CA LYS A 40 18.39 9.97 43.98
C LYS A 40 19.20 8.84 44.62
N GLY A 41 20.18 8.29 43.90
CA GLY A 41 21.07 7.25 44.44
C GLY A 41 20.46 5.84 44.41
N ASP A 42 20.83 4.99 45.36
CA ASP A 42 20.55 3.54 45.33
C ASP A 42 19.05 3.19 45.25
N ILE A 43 18.17 4.03 45.77
CA ILE A 43 16.72 3.81 45.69
C ILE A 43 16.21 3.77 44.25
N VAL A 44 16.79 4.56 43.33
CA VAL A 44 16.42 4.54 41.90
C VAL A 44 16.77 3.18 41.30
N LYS A 45 17.97 2.68 41.60
CA LYS A 45 18.44 1.35 41.20
C LYS A 45 17.55 0.24 41.77
N GLN A 46 17.18 0.32 43.04
CA GLN A 46 16.29 -0.66 43.68
C GLN A 46 14.90 -0.70 43.03
N ILE A 47 14.34 0.46 42.69
CA ILE A 47 13.03 0.55 42.02
C ILE A 47 13.11 -0.02 40.60
N LEU A 48 14.15 0.30 39.83
CA LEU A 48 14.37 -0.29 38.50
C LEU A 48 14.53 -1.81 38.61
N GLN A 49 15.41 -2.30 39.49
CA GLN A 49 15.61 -3.73 39.70
C GLN A 49 14.31 -4.44 40.09
N LYS A 50 13.51 -3.83 40.97
CA LYS A 50 12.24 -4.43 41.34
C LYS A 50 11.28 -4.57 40.16
N ALA A 51 11.22 -3.56 39.28
CA ALA A 51 10.40 -3.62 38.08
C ALA A 51 10.88 -4.74 37.14
N TRP A 52 12.19 -4.84 36.91
CA TRP A 52 12.81 -5.91 36.13
C TRP A 52 12.52 -7.30 36.69
N ASP A 53 12.64 -7.48 38.01
CA ASP A 53 12.36 -8.75 38.70
C ASP A 53 10.90 -9.23 38.53
N HIS A 54 10.00 -8.32 38.15
CA HIS A 54 8.58 -8.60 37.86
C HIS A 54 8.29 -8.66 36.35
N GLY A 55 9.32 -8.71 35.51
CA GLY A 55 9.18 -8.79 34.06
C GLY A 55 8.89 -7.46 33.36
N VAL A 56 9.03 -6.30 34.01
CA VAL A 56 8.95 -5.01 33.30
C VAL A 56 10.18 -4.82 32.42
N ASN A 57 9.98 -4.60 31.12
CA ASN A 57 11.06 -4.33 30.18
C ASN A 57 11.10 -2.88 29.70
N THR A 58 10.08 -2.05 29.99
CA THR A 58 9.94 -0.71 29.41
C THR A 58 10.11 0.40 30.43
N PHE A 59 11.04 1.31 30.18
CA PHE A 59 11.43 2.41 31.08
C PHE A 59 11.38 3.76 30.36
N ASP A 60 10.71 4.75 30.96
CA ASP A 60 10.40 6.03 30.35
C ASP A 60 10.98 7.23 31.12
N THR A 61 11.58 8.17 30.39
CA THR A 61 12.11 9.43 30.91
C THR A 61 11.90 10.58 29.91
N ALA A 62 12.43 11.78 30.17
CA ALA A 62 12.42 12.91 29.24
C ALA A 62 13.54 13.90 29.58
N GLU A 63 14.00 14.67 28.58
CA GLU A 63 15.08 15.65 28.79
C GLU A 63 14.76 16.67 29.89
N VAL A 64 13.49 17.04 30.03
CA VAL A 64 13.03 18.08 30.96
C VAL A 64 12.83 17.57 32.38
N TYR A 65 12.74 16.25 32.58
CA TYR A 65 12.45 15.71 33.90
C TYR A 65 13.59 16.03 34.87
N ALA A 66 13.25 16.81 35.91
CA ALA A 66 14.22 17.40 36.84
C ALA A 66 15.37 18.12 36.13
N ASN A 67 15.09 18.84 35.02
CA ASN A 67 16.09 19.52 34.18
C ASN A 67 17.22 18.60 33.69
N GLY A 68 16.91 17.34 33.39
CA GLY A 68 17.86 16.33 32.89
C GLY A 68 18.40 15.40 33.97
N GLU A 69 18.23 15.71 35.25
CA GLU A 69 18.71 14.86 36.36
C GLU A 69 18.03 13.49 36.38
N SER A 70 16.80 13.37 35.86
CA SER A 70 16.10 12.09 35.76
C SER A 70 16.84 11.11 34.83
N GLU A 71 17.33 11.61 33.70
CA GLU A 71 18.13 10.83 32.74
C GLU A 71 19.50 10.43 33.32
N VAL A 72 20.13 11.33 34.09
CA VAL A 72 21.41 11.03 34.78
C VAL A 72 21.23 9.92 35.82
N GLU A 73 20.20 10.01 36.67
CA GLU A 73 19.96 9.00 37.71
C GLU A 73 19.55 7.65 37.11
N MET A 74 18.70 7.65 36.07
CA MET A 74 18.30 6.43 35.38
C MET A 74 19.48 5.79 34.64
N GLY A 75 20.30 6.58 33.94
CA GLY A 75 21.49 6.13 33.24
C GLY A 75 22.53 5.50 34.17
N ARG A 76 22.84 6.18 35.28
CA ARG A 76 23.71 5.66 36.35
C ARG A 76 23.18 4.31 36.86
N ALA A 77 21.90 4.23 37.17
CA ALA A 77 21.31 3.01 37.72
C ALA A 77 21.36 1.85 36.71
N LEU A 78 21.00 2.06 35.44
CA LEU A 78 21.10 1.04 34.39
C LEU A 78 22.55 0.54 34.21
N LYS A 79 23.52 1.44 34.26
CA LYS A 79 24.95 1.10 34.18
C LYS A 79 25.42 0.27 35.37
N GLU A 80 24.99 0.60 36.58
CA GLU A 80 25.31 -0.17 37.79
C GLU A 80 24.64 -1.55 37.81
N LEU A 81 23.44 -1.66 37.24
CA LEU A 81 22.69 -2.92 37.13
C LEU A 81 23.32 -3.88 36.10
N GLY A 82 24.00 -3.33 35.09
CA GLY A 82 24.73 -4.11 34.10
C GLY A 82 23.84 -4.98 33.22
N TRP A 83 22.57 -4.61 33.04
CA TRP A 83 21.64 -5.34 32.17
C TRP A 83 22.07 -5.26 30.71
N PRO A 84 21.94 -6.35 29.94
CA PRO A 84 22.12 -6.32 28.50
C PRO A 84 21.19 -5.30 27.85
N ARG A 85 21.73 -4.43 26.98
CA ARG A 85 20.97 -3.31 26.40
C ARG A 85 19.84 -3.78 25.48
N ASP A 86 19.98 -4.94 24.86
CA ASP A 86 19.02 -5.58 23.96
C ASP A 86 17.82 -6.22 24.70
N GLU A 87 17.85 -6.29 26.03
CA GLU A 87 16.80 -6.91 26.85
C GLU A 87 15.77 -5.93 27.42
N TYR A 88 15.97 -4.62 27.25
CA TYR A 88 14.99 -3.61 27.67
C TYR A 88 14.69 -2.56 26.61
N VAL A 89 13.51 -1.98 26.75
CA VAL A 89 13.00 -0.86 25.98
C VAL A 89 13.18 0.41 26.81
N LEU A 90 13.96 1.36 26.30
CA LEU A 90 14.19 2.66 26.90
C LEU A 90 13.58 3.75 26.03
N THR A 91 12.79 4.63 26.64
CA THR A 91 12.17 5.75 25.95
C THR A 91 12.57 7.09 26.55
N THR A 92 12.78 8.11 25.72
CA THR A 92 12.94 9.50 26.16
C THR A 92 12.10 10.45 25.30
N LYS A 93 12.01 11.72 25.68
CA LYS A 93 11.22 12.75 24.99
C LYS A 93 11.99 14.04 24.83
N VAL A 94 11.83 14.67 23.68
CA VAL A 94 12.42 15.95 23.31
C VAL A 94 11.32 17.00 23.10
N PHE A 95 11.48 18.17 23.71
CA PHE A 95 10.73 19.41 23.43
C PHE A 95 11.25 20.58 24.29
N PHE A 96 11.31 20.42 25.62
CA PHE A 96 11.45 21.55 26.55
C PHE A 96 12.91 21.90 26.91
N GLY A 97 13.87 21.09 26.49
CA GLY A 97 15.26 21.21 26.91
C GLY A 97 15.45 21.05 28.43
N THR A 98 16.60 21.52 28.92
CA THR A 98 16.99 21.46 30.34
C THR A 98 17.06 22.85 30.98
N GLY A 99 16.13 23.74 30.63
CA GLY A 99 16.07 25.11 31.18
C GLY A 99 17.07 26.12 30.58
N ARG A 100 17.71 25.76 29.47
CA ARG A 100 18.54 26.66 28.66
C ARG A 100 17.69 27.78 28.04
N LYS A 101 18.29 28.96 27.86
CA LYS A 101 17.57 30.19 27.43
C LYS A 101 17.67 30.46 25.94
N GLU A 102 18.62 29.81 25.27
CA GLU A 102 18.87 29.96 23.84
C GLU A 102 17.63 29.57 23.02
N PRO A 103 17.36 30.24 21.88
CA PRO A 103 16.11 30.05 21.14
C PRO A 103 15.96 28.63 20.59
N ASN A 104 17.06 27.98 20.24
CA ASN A 104 17.08 26.67 19.57
C ASN A 104 17.30 25.48 20.52
N THR A 105 17.02 25.64 21.82
CA THR A 105 17.14 24.58 22.83
C THR A 105 15.77 24.10 23.34
N ARG A 106 14.73 24.28 22.51
CA ARG A 106 13.36 23.85 22.75
C ARG A 106 12.59 23.74 21.42
N GLY A 107 11.39 23.15 21.47
CA GLY A 107 10.53 22.89 20.32
C GLY A 107 10.89 21.60 19.60
N LEU A 108 10.37 21.42 18.38
CA LEU A 108 10.58 20.24 17.54
C LEU A 108 11.26 20.57 16.21
N SER A 109 11.91 21.73 16.11
CA SER A 109 12.85 21.99 15.01
C SER A 109 13.84 20.83 14.88
N ARG A 110 14.23 20.51 13.64
CA ARG A 110 15.19 19.44 13.35
C ARG A 110 16.45 19.59 14.19
N LYS A 111 16.88 20.84 14.41
CA LYS A 111 18.03 21.17 15.27
C LYS A 111 17.85 20.69 16.71
N HIS A 112 16.70 20.98 17.35
CA HIS A 112 16.48 20.57 18.74
C HIS A 112 16.20 19.07 18.86
N VAL A 113 15.49 18.46 17.90
CA VAL A 113 15.28 17.00 17.88
C VAL A 113 16.63 16.26 17.89
N VAL A 114 17.56 16.64 17.02
CA VAL A 114 18.89 16.01 16.93
C VAL A 114 19.76 16.33 18.15
N GLU A 115 19.93 17.60 18.51
CA GLU A 115 20.84 18.03 19.57
C GLU A 115 20.31 17.68 20.98
N GLY A 116 18.99 17.79 21.17
CA GLY A 116 18.30 17.39 22.39
C GLY A 116 18.41 15.89 22.64
N LEU A 117 18.20 15.06 21.61
CA LEU A 117 18.35 13.60 21.74
C LEU A 117 19.81 13.20 22.02
N LYS A 118 20.79 13.78 21.31
CA LYS A 118 22.22 13.54 21.60
C LYS A 118 22.58 13.91 23.04
N SER A 119 22.04 15.04 23.53
CA SER A 119 22.25 15.48 24.91
C SER A 119 21.62 14.52 25.92
N SER A 120 20.44 13.98 25.59
CA SER A 120 19.72 13.00 26.41
C SER A 120 20.48 11.68 26.49
N LEU A 121 20.96 11.14 25.37
CA LEU A 121 21.79 9.93 25.31
C LEU A 121 23.08 10.08 26.12
N LYS A 122 23.71 11.27 26.09
CA LYS A 122 24.88 11.56 26.91
C LYS A 122 24.57 11.52 28.42
N ARG A 123 23.42 12.04 28.85
CA ARG A 123 22.99 11.97 30.26
C ARG A 123 22.62 10.55 30.68
N LEU A 124 21.97 9.81 29.79
CA LEU A 124 21.60 8.41 30.00
C LEU A 124 22.81 7.46 29.98
N GLU A 125 23.95 7.88 29.44
CA GLU A 125 25.09 7.02 29.13
C GLU A 125 24.69 5.83 28.24
N GLN A 126 23.81 6.07 27.26
CA GLN A 126 23.28 5.04 26.35
C GLN A 126 23.63 5.35 24.89
N PRO A 127 23.87 4.33 24.05
CA PRO A 127 24.15 4.53 22.64
C PRO A 127 22.91 4.92 21.83
N TYR A 128 21.73 4.44 22.24
CA TYR A 128 20.45 4.70 21.59
C TYR A 128 19.30 4.55 22.60
N VAL A 129 18.13 5.10 22.25
CA VAL A 129 16.84 4.79 22.87
C VAL A 129 16.01 3.94 21.91
N ASP A 130 15.10 3.12 22.41
CA ASP A 130 14.24 2.31 21.53
C ASP A 130 13.17 3.19 20.88
N VAL A 131 12.59 4.11 21.67
CA VAL A 131 11.60 5.09 21.19
C VAL A 131 11.96 6.49 21.66
N VAL A 132 12.02 7.45 20.74
CA VAL A 132 12.08 8.88 21.08
C VAL A 132 10.73 9.54 20.83
N PHE A 133 10.22 10.28 21.80
CA PHE A 133 8.93 10.97 21.68
C PHE A 133 9.08 12.47 21.40
N ALA A 134 8.23 12.98 20.52
CA ALA A 134 7.86 14.40 20.50
C ALA A 134 7.04 14.70 21.77
N HIS A 135 7.64 15.38 22.76
CA HIS A 135 7.01 15.50 24.09
C HIS A 135 5.70 16.30 24.06
N ARG A 136 5.54 17.26 23.14
CA ARG A 136 4.31 18.03 22.90
C ARG A 136 4.22 18.43 21.43
N PRO A 137 3.04 18.79 20.90
CA PRO A 137 2.95 19.42 19.59
C PRO A 137 3.74 20.74 19.56
N ASP A 138 4.44 21.00 18.46
CA ASP A 138 5.10 22.27 18.21
C ASP A 138 4.43 23.01 17.06
N TYR A 139 3.53 23.93 17.39
CA TYR A 139 2.80 24.73 16.39
C TYR A 139 3.69 25.77 15.70
N ALA A 140 4.93 25.96 16.13
CA ALA A 140 5.88 26.89 15.51
C ALA A 140 6.85 26.19 14.55
N THR A 141 6.85 24.86 14.48
CA THR A 141 7.69 24.08 13.57
C THR A 141 6.80 23.36 12.54
N PRO A 142 7.06 23.47 11.22
CA PRO A 142 6.30 22.74 10.21
C PRO A 142 6.34 21.23 10.44
N MET A 143 5.20 20.54 10.28
CA MET A 143 5.10 19.10 10.55
C MET A 143 6.10 18.28 9.73
N LYS A 144 6.34 18.65 8.47
CA LYS A 144 7.36 18.02 7.62
C LYS A 144 8.75 18.07 8.25
N GLU A 145 9.17 19.21 8.79
CA GLU A 145 10.48 19.33 9.45
C GLU A 145 10.56 18.46 10.70
N ILE A 146 9.47 18.36 11.46
CA ILE A 146 9.38 17.49 12.65
C ILE A 146 9.60 16.03 12.23
N VAL A 147 8.83 15.52 11.25
CA VAL A 147 8.92 14.13 10.77
C VAL A 147 10.30 13.84 10.15
N GLU A 148 10.86 14.77 9.38
CA GLU A 148 12.23 14.65 8.85
C GLU A 148 13.28 14.60 9.96
N GLY A 149 13.11 15.41 11.03
CA GLY A 149 14.00 15.40 12.19
C GLY A 149 14.00 14.06 12.92
N PHE A 150 12.82 13.48 13.15
CA PHE A 150 12.70 12.14 13.75
C PHE A 150 13.21 11.03 12.82
N THR A 151 12.96 11.15 11.52
CA THR A 151 13.53 10.24 10.52
C THR A 151 15.05 10.32 10.50
N GLN A 152 15.62 11.52 10.64
CA GLN A 152 17.07 11.71 10.66
C GLN A 152 17.72 11.02 11.86
N VAL A 153 17.14 11.15 13.06
CA VAL A 153 17.71 10.50 14.25
C VAL A 153 17.63 8.98 14.19
N ILE A 154 16.65 8.42 13.46
CA ILE A 154 16.53 6.97 13.24
C ILE A 154 17.43 6.52 12.08
N ARG A 155 17.10 6.93 10.85
CA ARG A 155 17.67 6.40 9.61
C ARG A 155 19.11 6.86 9.36
N ASN A 156 19.45 8.10 9.70
CA ASN A 156 20.76 8.67 9.38
C ASN A 156 21.76 8.60 10.53
N LEU A 157 21.27 8.70 11.78
CA LEU A 157 22.13 8.81 12.96
C LEU A 157 22.08 7.58 13.88
N ASN A 158 21.11 6.67 13.71
CA ASN A 158 20.93 5.48 14.55
C ASN A 158 20.88 5.78 16.06
N LEU A 159 20.28 6.91 16.44
CA LEU A 159 20.11 7.35 17.83
C LEU A 159 18.82 6.80 18.46
N ALA A 160 17.87 6.37 17.62
CA ALA A 160 16.65 5.69 18.03
C ALA A 160 16.22 4.63 17.01
N TYR A 161 15.40 3.66 17.41
CA TYR A 161 14.79 2.69 16.48
C TYR A 161 13.41 3.13 15.99
N TYR A 162 12.63 3.75 16.88
CA TYR A 162 11.28 4.24 16.60
C TYR A 162 11.10 5.65 17.15
N TRP A 163 10.04 6.32 16.70
CA TRP A 163 9.59 7.55 17.33
C TRP A 163 8.08 7.57 17.53
N GLY A 164 7.64 8.44 18.42
CA GLY A 164 6.25 8.60 18.78
C GLY A 164 5.89 10.02 19.17
N THR A 165 4.62 10.21 19.50
CA THR A 165 4.02 11.49 19.85
C THR A 165 3.54 11.49 21.31
N SER A 166 3.38 12.65 21.94
CA SER A 166 2.82 12.76 23.30
C SER A 166 1.97 14.01 23.45
N GLU A 167 0.70 13.80 23.82
CA GLU A 167 -0.36 14.81 23.88
C GLU A 167 -0.63 15.49 22.53
N TRP A 168 -0.54 14.73 21.44
CA TRP A 168 -0.92 15.18 20.11
C TRP A 168 -2.39 14.89 19.81
N THR A 169 -3.03 15.70 18.98
CA THR A 169 -4.40 15.40 18.52
C THR A 169 -4.39 14.26 17.50
N ALA A 170 -5.53 13.60 17.31
CA ALA A 170 -5.65 12.59 16.25
C ALA A 170 -5.31 13.16 14.88
N ALA A 171 -5.73 14.40 14.61
CA ALA A 171 -5.43 15.10 13.36
C ALA A 171 -3.92 15.30 13.15
N GLN A 172 -3.17 15.69 14.18
CA GLN A 172 -1.72 15.89 14.10
C GLN A 172 -0.96 14.57 13.89
N ILE A 173 -1.41 13.49 14.54
CA ILE A 173 -0.83 12.14 14.35
C ILE A 173 -1.10 11.65 12.93
N THR A 174 -2.33 11.83 12.44
CA THR A 174 -2.70 11.53 11.05
C THR A 174 -1.86 12.35 10.06
N GLU A 175 -1.71 13.66 10.28
CA GLU A 175 -0.87 14.54 9.45
C GLU A 175 0.59 14.05 9.41
N ALA A 176 1.18 13.75 10.57
CA ALA A 176 2.54 13.22 10.64
C ALA A 176 2.71 11.89 9.93
N THR A 177 1.71 11.00 10.02
CA THR A 177 1.70 9.69 9.34
C THR A 177 1.63 9.88 7.82
N HIS A 178 0.73 10.73 7.33
CA HIS A 178 0.60 11.01 5.90
C HIS A 178 1.83 11.71 5.32
N ILE A 179 2.42 12.65 6.07
CA ILE A 179 3.71 13.27 5.68
C ILE A 179 4.80 12.21 5.58
N ALA A 180 4.83 11.26 6.51
CA ALA A 180 5.82 10.20 6.46
C ALA A 180 5.65 9.29 5.24
N GLU A 181 4.43 8.85 4.95
CA GLU A 181 4.12 8.03 3.78
C GLU A 181 4.45 8.77 2.49
N ARG A 182 4.00 10.03 2.36
CA ARG A 182 4.19 10.88 1.18
C ARG A 182 5.65 11.15 0.85
N TYR A 183 6.48 11.39 1.86
CA TYR A 183 7.89 11.74 1.65
C TYR A 183 8.85 10.57 1.91
N ASN A 184 8.35 9.34 2.00
CA ASN A 184 9.13 8.14 2.33
C ASN A 184 10.00 8.31 3.59
N LEU A 185 9.44 9.00 4.58
CA LEU A 185 10.03 9.20 5.91
C LEU A 185 9.48 8.13 6.86
N ILE A 186 9.89 8.18 8.13
CA ILE A 186 9.45 7.22 9.15
C ILE A 186 8.24 7.82 9.87
N ALA A 187 7.10 7.13 9.84
CA ALA A 187 5.89 7.53 10.56
C ALA A 187 6.06 7.32 12.08
N PRO A 188 5.40 8.11 12.93
CA PRO A 188 5.36 7.80 14.35
C PRO A 188 4.51 6.54 14.55
N VAL A 189 4.81 5.73 15.57
CA VAL A 189 4.17 4.41 15.76
C VAL A 189 3.40 4.27 17.08
N VAL A 190 3.49 5.30 17.92
CA VAL A 190 2.99 5.27 19.29
C VAL A 190 2.66 6.67 19.81
N GLU A 191 1.54 6.79 20.53
CA GLU A 191 1.14 7.99 21.27
C GLU A 191 1.35 7.75 22.76
N GLN A 192 1.77 8.79 23.49
CA GLN A 192 1.85 8.79 24.94
C GLN A 192 0.82 9.77 25.54
N PRO A 193 -0.45 9.35 25.71
CA PRO A 193 -1.53 10.23 26.17
C PRO A 193 -1.91 10.00 27.63
N GLN A 194 -2.57 10.99 28.22
CA GLN A 194 -3.20 10.82 29.52
C GLN A 194 -4.40 9.87 29.37
N TYR A 195 -4.43 8.80 30.17
CA TYR A 195 -5.62 7.94 30.24
C TYR A 195 -5.79 7.37 31.64
N ASN A 196 -6.98 7.57 32.21
CA ASN A 196 -7.40 7.01 33.48
C ASN A 196 -8.92 7.11 33.60
N ALA A 197 -9.48 6.56 34.69
CA ALA A 197 -10.92 6.52 34.92
C ALA A 197 -11.63 7.90 34.90
N PHE A 198 -10.90 9.00 35.07
CA PHE A 198 -11.42 10.38 35.01
C PHE A 198 -11.00 11.18 33.77
N HIS A 199 -10.21 10.59 32.86
CA HIS A 199 -9.74 11.23 31.63
C HIS A 199 -9.76 10.22 30.48
N ARG A 200 -10.85 10.22 29.70
CA ARG A 200 -11.20 9.15 28.76
C ARG A 200 -11.46 9.60 27.33
N GLU A 201 -12.00 10.81 27.15
CA GLU A 201 -12.56 11.29 25.88
C GLU A 201 -11.58 11.18 24.69
N ARG A 202 -10.37 11.76 24.83
CA ARG A 202 -9.36 11.73 23.77
C ARG A 202 -8.94 10.30 23.42
N PHE A 203 -8.68 9.49 24.44
CA PHE A 203 -8.21 8.13 24.25
C PHE A 203 -9.28 7.21 23.63
N GLU A 204 -10.51 7.23 24.16
CA GLU A 204 -11.57 6.30 23.75
C GLU A 204 -12.36 6.77 22.52
N VAL A 205 -12.34 8.08 22.20
CA VAL A 205 -13.13 8.66 21.08
C VAL A 205 -12.23 9.28 20.03
N GLU A 206 -11.41 10.28 20.40
CA GLU A 206 -10.58 11.03 19.43
C GLU A 206 -9.59 10.11 18.72
N TYR A 207 -8.95 9.19 19.43
CA TYR A 207 -7.98 8.24 18.88
C TYR A 207 -8.56 6.96 18.30
N ALA A 208 -9.87 6.72 18.42
CA ALA A 208 -10.48 5.51 17.87
C ALA A 208 -10.14 5.27 16.38
N PRO A 209 -10.10 6.30 15.50
CA PRO A 209 -9.65 6.12 14.12
C PRO A 209 -8.19 5.68 14.00
N LEU A 210 -7.29 6.15 14.89
CA LEU A 210 -5.86 5.81 14.83
C LEU A 210 -5.63 4.32 15.11
N PHE A 211 -6.37 3.74 16.05
CA PHE A 211 -6.29 2.30 16.34
C PHE A 211 -6.82 1.47 15.17
N ASN A 212 -7.89 1.93 14.53
CA ASN A 212 -8.54 1.21 13.44
C ASN A 212 -7.79 1.31 12.11
N GLN A 213 -7.12 2.44 11.85
CA GLN A 213 -6.46 2.71 10.57
C GLN A 213 -4.96 2.39 10.58
N PHE A 214 -4.27 2.66 11.70
CA PHE A 214 -2.82 2.57 11.78
C PHE A 214 -2.32 1.57 12.83
N GLU A 215 -3.24 0.86 13.50
CA GLU A 215 -2.94 -0.04 14.63
C GLU A 215 -2.06 0.66 15.69
N TYR A 216 -2.30 1.96 15.89
CA TYR A 216 -1.38 2.85 16.59
C TYR A 216 -1.17 2.44 18.06
N GLY A 217 0.10 2.38 18.50
CA GLY A 217 0.45 1.95 19.85
C GLY A 217 0.17 3.02 20.89
N THR A 218 0.01 2.63 22.16
CA THR A 218 -0.09 3.62 23.24
C THR A 218 0.71 3.28 24.49
N THR A 219 1.40 4.29 25.01
CA THR A 219 2.00 4.26 26.35
C THR A 219 1.24 5.23 27.26
N ILE A 220 0.20 4.81 27.97
CA ILE A 220 -0.62 5.76 28.72
C ILE A 220 0.11 6.29 29.97
N TRP A 221 -0.09 7.56 30.31
CA TRP A 221 0.48 8.17 31.51
C TRP A 221 -0.58 8.66 32.51
N SER A 222 -0.16 8.85 33.76
CA SER A 222 -1.03 9.16 34.92
C SER A 222 -2.25 8.24 35.07
N PRO A 223 -2.07 6.90 35.03
CA PRO A 223 -3.19 5.96 35.17
C PRO A 223 -3.88 6.04 36.54
N LEU A 224 -3.18 6.55 37.55
CA LEU A 224 -3.71 6.77 38.90
C LEU A 224 -4.13 8.22 39.17
N ALA A 225 -4.26 9.07 38.13
CA ALA A 225 -4.62 10.48 38.24
C ALA A 225 -3.80 11.23 39.31
N SER A 226 -2.47 11.18 39.18
CA SER A 226 -1.51 11.76 40.14
C SER A 226 -1.63 11.24 41.58
N GLY A 227 -2.22 10.06 41.76
CA GLY A 227 -2.43 9.39 43.05
C GLY A 227 -3.86 9.51 43.59
N LEU A 228 -4.77 10.22 42.91
CA LEU A 228 -6.17 10.31 43.33
C LEU A 228 -6.87 8.95 43.34
N LEU A 229 -6.61 8.13 42.34
CA LEU A 229 -7.16 6.76 42.22
C LEU A 229 -6.47 5.74 43.13
N THR A 230 -5.83 6.19 44.21
CA THR A 230 -5.29 5.31 45.27
C THR A 230 -6.11 5.39 46.56
N GLY A 231 -7.10 6.30 46.62
CA GLY A 231 -7.89 6.56 47.82
C GLY A 231 -7.16 7.35 48.91
N LYS A 232 -5.86 7.63 48.77
CA LYS A 232 -5.07 8.33 49.81
C LYS A 232 -5.56 9.75 50.11
N TYR A 233 -6.31 10.37 49.19
CA TYR A 233 -6.88 11.71 49.35
C TYR A 233 -8.32 11.73 49.86
N ASN A 234 -8.92 10.57 50.18
CA ASN A 234 -10.31 10.47 50.60
C ASN A 234 -10.64 11.28 51.86
N ASN A 235 -9.64 11.52 52.72
CA ASN A 235 -9.78 12.19 54.02
C ASN A 235 -8.87 13.44 54.15
N GLY A 236 -8.47 14.06 53.03
CA GLY A 236 -7.55 15.21 53.00
C GLY A 236 -6.22 14.89 52.32
N ILE A 237 -5.27 15.84 52.35
CA ILE A 237 -3.98 15.71 51.65
C ILE A 237 -2.89 15.22 52.63
N PRO A 238 -2.36 13.98 52.51
CA PRO A 238 -1.28 13.50 53.37
C PRO A 238 0.03 14.27 53.16
N GLU A 239 0.81 14.49 54.22
CA GLU A 239 2.05 15.31 54.16
C GLU A 239 3.15 14.72 53.26
N ASP A 240 3.23 13.39 53.15
CA ASP A 240 4.19 12.68 52.31
C ASP A 240 3.67 12.41 50.88
N SER A 241 2.48 12.94 50.55
CA SER A 241 1.85 12.74 49.25
C SER A 241 2.41 13.67 48.17
N ARG A 242 2.20 13.29 46.90
CA ARG A 242 2.63 14.08 45.74
C ARG A 242 2.06 15.51 45.76
N PHE A 243 0.80 15.68 46.18
CA PHE A 243 0.18 17.00 46.27
C PHE A 243 0.78 17.87 47.37
N ALA A 244 1.24 17.27 48.47
CA ALA A 244 1.91 17.99 49.55
C ALA A 244 3.38 18.32 49.25
N THR A 245 4.11 17.43 48.56
CA THR A 245 5.54 17.66 48.24
C THR A 245 5.75 18.56 47.03
N ASN A 246 4.73 18.74 46.18
CA ASN A 246 4.79 19.58 44.97
C ASN A 246 3.66 20.64 44.96
N LYS A 247 3.48 21.37 46.07
CA LYS A 247 2.32 22.27 46.29
C LYS A 247 2.09 23.27 45.17
N ALA A 248 3.14 23.98 44.73
CA ALA A 248 3.03 24.99 43.69
C ALA A 248 2.53 24.42 42.34
N PHE A 249 2.85 23.16 42.04
CA PHE A 249 2.41 22.50 40.81
C PHE A 249 0.97 22.00 40.90
N PHE A 250 0.53 21.54 42.09
CA PHE A 250 -0.79 20.93 42.30
C PHE A 250 -1.80 21.84 43.01
N GLU A 251 -1.51 23.13 43.21
CA GLU A 251 -2.39 24.07 43.91
C GLU A 251 -3.80 24.10 43.32
N ASN A 252 -3.91 24.23 42.00
CA ASN A 252 -5.20 24.21 41.32
C ASN A 252 -5.93 22.87 41.49
N THR A 253 -5.21 21.74 41.38
CA THR A 253 -5.79 20.41 41.60
C THR A 253 -6.32 20.26 43.03
N VAL A 254 -5.59 20.73 44.04
CA VAL A 254 -6.01 20.69 45.44
C VAL A 254 -7.23 21.58 45.69
N ASN A 255 -7.26 22.78 45.08
CA ASN A 255 -8.41 23.68 45.16
C ASN A 255 -9.65 23.08 44.48
N GLU A 256 -9.49 22.44 43.32
CA GLU A 256 -10.56 21.73 42.62
C GLU A 256 -11.17 20.61 43.46
N LEU A 257 -10.37 19.89 44.26
CA LEU A 257 -10.87 18.85 45.17
C LEU A 257 -11.82 19.39 46.25
N GLN A 258 -11.76 20.68 46.57
CA GLN A 258 -12.68 21.33 47.53
C GLN A 258 -14.04 21.70 46.93
N THR A 259 -14.14 21.72 45.59
CA THR A 259 -15.41 22.00 44.89
C THR A 259 -16.36 20.81 44.97
N GLU A 260 -17.64 21.02 44.70
CA GLU A 260 -18.63 19.92 44.64
C GLU A 260 -18.27 18.86 43.59
N ALA A 261 -17.70 19.28 42.45
CA ALA A 261 -17.20 18.35 41.44
C ALA A 261 -16.01 17.52 41.94
N GLY A 262 -15.11 18.13 42.70
CA GLY A 262 -13.98 17.47 43.35
C GLY A 262 -14.42 16.44 44.40
N LYS A 263 -15.35 16.82 45.28
CA LYS A 263 -15.94 15.92 46.28
C LYS A 263 -16.68 14.75 45.62
N ALA A 264 -17.41 15.00 44.52
CA ALA A 264 -18.04 13.95 43.74
C ALA A 264 -17.01 12.97 43.15
N LYS A 265 -15.85 13.45 42.68
CA LYS A 265 -14.74 12.57 42.24
C LYS A 265 -14.22 11.71 43.39
N ILE A 266 -13.99 12.28 44.57
CA ILE A 266 -13.56 11.53 45.77
C ILE A 266 -14.58 10.44 46.12
N GLU A 267 -15.88 10.75 46.03
CA GLU A 267 -16.91 9.77 46.35
C GLU A 267 -16.97 8.61 45.34
N LYS A 268 -16.70 8.89 44.06
CA LYS A 268 -16.48 7.82 43.06
C LYS A 268 -15.29 6.95 43.45
N VAL A 269 -14.17 7.52 43.90
CA VAL A 269 -13.01 6.75 44.38
C VAL A 269 -13.36 5.86 45.56
N LYS A 270 -14.16 6.32 46.52
CA LYS A 270 -14.62 5.48 47.65
C LYS A 270 -15.46 4.29 47.17
N LYS A 271 -16.43 4.52 46.29
CA LYS A 271 -17.24 3.44 45.71
C LYS A 271 -16.41 2.44 44.92
N LEU A 272 -15.42 2.91 44.16
CA LEU A 272 -14.46 2.02 43.48
C LEU A 272 -13.59 1.23 44.48
N SER A 273 -13.32 1.78 45.66
CA SER A 273 -12.59 1.06 46.72
C SER A 273 -13.38 -0.13 47.22
N GLU A 274 -14.70 0.01 47.42
CA GLU A 274 -15.58 -1.09 47.80
C GLU A 274 -15.59 -2.22 46.75
N VAL A 275 -15.60 -1.86 45.46
CA VAL A 275 -15.47 -2.83 44.36
C VAL A 275 -14.13 -3.55 44.43
N ALA A 276 -13.04 -2.81 44.61
CA ALA A 276 -11.70 -3.38 44.67
C ALA A 276 -11.52 -4.34 45.85
N GLU A 277 -12.01 -3.96 47.03
CA GLU A 277 -11.97 -4.79 48.25
C GLU A 277 -12.70 -6.12 48.03
N ARG A 278 -13.87 -6.09 47.36
CA ARG A 278 -14.62 -7.30 47.02
C ARG A 278 -13.87 -8.24 46.07
N LEU A 279 -13.03 -7.69 45.19
CA LEU A 279 -12.15 -8.47 44.30
C LEU A 279 -10.86 -8.94 45.00
N GLY A 280 -10.66 -8.56 46.26
CA GLY A 280 -9.49 -8.90 47.07
C GLY A 280 -8.27 -8.01 46.79
N GLY A 281 -8.50 -6.77 46.34
CA GLY A 281 -7.46 -5.78 46.05
C GLY A 281 -7.76 -4.40 46.62
N ASN A 282 -7.10 -3.39 46.08
CA ASN A 282 -7.34 -1.98 46.42
C ASN A 282 -7.65 -1.12 45.19
N VAL A 283 -8.14 0.10 45.38
CA VAL A 283 -8.58 0.97 44.28
C VAL A 283 -7.47 1.33 43.30
N ALA A 284 -6.21 1.37 43.73
CA ALA A 284 -5.08 1.59 42.83
C ALA A 284 -4.92 0.41 41.86
N GLN A 285 -4.92 -0.81 42.40
CA GLN A 285 -4.86 -2.05 41.61
C GLN A 285 -6.04 -2.16 40.65
N LEU A 286 -7.26 -1.84 41.12
CA LEU A 286 -8.47 -1.84 40.28
C LEU A 286 -8.35 -0.83 39.14
N SER A 287 -7.86 0.37 39.42
CA SER A 287 -7.73 1.44 38.41
C SER A 287 -6.70 1.10 37.33
N LEU A 288 -5.56 0.51 37.73
CA LEU A 288 -4.56 0.00 36.80
C LEU A 288 -5.10 -1.16 35.95
N ALA A 289 -5.79 -2.11 36.59
CA ALA A 289 -6.42 -3.25 35.91
C ALA A 289 -7.52 -2.80 34.94
N TRP A 290 -8.31 -1.79 35.30
CA TRP A 290 -9.33 -1.18 34.44
C TRP A 290 -8.70 -0.53 33.21
N ALA A 291 -7.63 0.25 33.36
CA ALA A 291 -6.94 0.85 32.22
C ALA A 291 -6.38 -0.24 31.27
N LEU A 292 -5.82 -1.32 31.83
CA LEU A 292 -5.29 -2.45 31.07
C LEU A 292 -6.36 -3.28 30.34
N LYS A 293 -7.63 -3.23 30.78
CA LYS A 293 -8.74 -3.90 30.08
C LYS A 293 -9.02 -3.31 28.71
N ASN A 294 -8.63 -2.06 28.46
CA ASN A 294 -8.72 -1.51 27.13
C ASN A 294 -7.67 -2.17 26.21
N PRO A 295 -8.07 -2.81 25.10
CA PRO A 295 -7.13 -3.52 24.22
C PRO A 295 -6.15 -2.56 23.52
N ASN A 296 -6.52 -1.29 23.35
CA ASN A 296 -5.69 -0.28 22.69
C ASN A 296 -4.60 0.31 23.59
N VAL A 297 -4.51 -0.14 24.86
CA VAL A 297 -3.42 0.22 25.78
C VAL A 297 -2.26 -0.74 25.59
N SER A 298 -1.15 -0.33 24.97
CA SER A 298 0.02 -1.21 24.83
C SER A 298 0.73 -1.37 26.18
N THR A 299 0.94 -0.26 26.90
CA THR A 299 1.53 -0.27 28.25
C THR A 299 1.00 0.87 29.11
N VAL A 300 0.99 0.65 30.43
CA VAL A 300 0.58 1.59 31.45
C VAL A 300 1.82 2.08 32.21
N ILE A 301 2.15 3.37 32.08
CA ILE A 301 3.32 3.96 32.73
C ILE A 301 3.04 4.17 34.22
N LEU A 302 3.70 3.36 35.04
CA LEU A 302 3.69 3.47 36.49
C LEU A 302 4.69 4.53 36.97
N GLY A 303 4.36 5.17 38.09
CA GLY A 303 5.31 5.99 38.83
C GLY A 303 5.37 5.51 40.27
N ALA A 304 6.57 5.32 40.81
CA ALA A 304 6.76 4.82 42.16
C ALA A 304 7.89 5.56 42.86
N THR A 305 7.64 6.06 44.07
CA THR A 305 8.66 6.68 44.92
C THR A 305 9.31 5.69 45.87
N LYS A 306 8.74 4.48 46.01
CA LYS A 306 9.23 3.40 46.89
C LYS A 306 8.96 2.04 46.24
N VAL A 307 9.74 1.02 46.60
CA VAL A 307 9.66 -0.35 46.04
C VAL A 307 8.30 -1.00 46.31
N GLU A 308 7.72 -0.77 47.49
CA GLU A 308 6.45 -1.37 47.92
C GLU A 308 5.27 -0.93 47.05
N GLN A 309 5.36 0.27 46.45
CA GLN A 309 4.33 0.75 45.53
C GLN A 309 4.32 -0.05 44.22
N LEU A 310 5.48 -0.51 43.75
CA LEU A 310 5.55 -1.37 42.57
C LEU A 310 4.98 -2.75 42.88
N GLU A 311 5.37 -3.35 44.00
CA GLU A 311 4.82 -4.63 44.45
C GLU A 311 3.31 -4.59 44.58
N ASP A 312 2.76 -3.49 45.08
CA ASP A 312 1.32 -3.29 45.17
C ASP A 312 0.68 -3.12 43.78
N ASN A 313 1.26 -2.27 42.92
CA ASN A 313 0.76 -2.04 41.57
C ASN A 313 0.74 -3.31 40.71
N PHE A 314 1.74 -4.19 40.82
CA PHE A 314 1.80 -5.42 40.01
C PHE A 314 0.69 -6.43 40.37
N LYS A 315 0.12 -6.36 41.58
CA LYS A 315 -1.09 -7.14 41.93
C LYS A 315 -2.31 -6.74 41.10
N ALA A 316 -2.27 -5.64 40.35
CA ALA A 316 -3.27 -5.31 39.36
C ALA A 316 -3.44 -6.41 38.30
N LEU A 317 -2.41 -7.23 37.99
CA LEU A 317 -2.56 -8.38 37.08
C LEU A 317 -3.54 -9.43 37.63
N GLU A 318 -3.59 -9.60 38.95
CA GLU A 318 -4.53 -10.52 39.60
C GLU A 318 -5.95 -9.95 39.63
N ILE A 319 -6.09 -8.62 39.75
CA ILE A 319 -7.39 -7.95 39.64
C ILE A 319 -7.89 -7.95 38.20
N TYR A 320 -7.00 -7.73 37.23
CA TYR A 320 -7.30 -7.78 35.79
C TYR A 320 -7.96 -9.11 35.38
N LYS A 321 -7.48 -10.23 35.91
CA LYS A 321 -8.06 -11.57 35.68
C LYS A 321 -9.48 -11.73 36.25
N LYS A 322 -9.87 -10.90 37.23
CA LYS A 322 -11.15 -10.97 37.96
C LYS A 322 -12.21 -9.97 37.48
N ILE A 323 -11.85 -8.98 36.68
CA ILE A 323 -12.80 -8.02 36.09
C ILE A 323 -13.52 -8.71 34.92
N ASP A 324 -14.76 -9.14 35.18
CA ASP A 324 -15.72 -9.61 34.19
C ASP A 324 -16.66 -8.47 33.72
N ASP A 325 -17.59 -8.76 32.81
CA ASP A 325 -18.51 -7.76 32.26
C ASP A 325 -19.41 -7.10 33.32
N LYS A 326 -19.79 -7.84 34.37
CA LYS A 326 -20.63 -7.32 35.45
C LYS A 326 -19.87 -6.32 36.31
N VAL A 327 -18.64 -6.66 36.66
CA VAL A 327 -17.74 -5.76 37.39
C VAL A 327 -17.46 -4.52 36.54
N LEU A 328 -17.22 -4.68 35.24
CA LEU A 328 -16.98 -3.55 34.35
C LEU A 328 -18.22 -2.64 34.27
N GLU A 329 -19.43 -3.18 34.13
CA GLU A 329 -20.67 -2.40 34.12
C GLU A 329 -20.90 -1.64 35.43
N GLU A 330 -20.55 -2.23 36.58
CA GLU A 330 -20.60 -1.57 37.88
C GLU A 330 -19.61 -0.40 37.97
N ILE A 331 -18.37 -0.60 37.50
CA ILE A 331 -17.37 0.47 37.41
C ILE A 331 -17.89 1.61 36.53
N GLU A 332 -18.44 1.30 35.35
CA GLU A 332 -19.00 2.31 34.44
C GLU A 332 -20.15 3.09 35.07
N LYS A 333 -21.03 2.43 35.86
CA LYS A 333 -22.11 3.10 36.61
C LYS A 333 -21.57 4.01 37.72
N ILE A 334 -20.49 3.64 38.40
CA ILE A 334 -19.86 4.48 39.42
C ILE A 334 -19.21 5.69 38.77
N LEU A 335 -18.47 5.47 37.67
CA LEU A 335 -17.74 6.51 36.98
C LEU A 335 -18.67 7.49 36.27
N ASP A 336 -19.78 7.02 35.71
CA ASP A 336 -20.83 7.82 35.06
C ASP A 336 -20.25 8.91 34.14
N ASN A 337 -19.26 8.52 33.34
CA ASN A 337 -18.52 9.40 32.44
C ASN A 337 -18.06 8.68 31.17
N LYS A 338 -18.70 7.56 30.82
CA LYS A 338 -18.37 6.79 29.62
C LYS A 338 -18.51 7.70 28.39
N PRO A 339 -17.44 7.90 27.61
CA PRO A 339 -17.50 8.72 26.41
C PRO A 339 -18.57 8.23 25.44
N LYS A 340 -19.24 9.17 24.77
CA LYS A 340 -20.21 8.83 23.73
C LYS A 340 -19.44 8.51 22.45
N PRO A 341 -19.73 7.37 21.78
CA PRO A 341 -19.14 7.11 20.47
C PRO A 341 -19.64 8.15 19.45
N ALA A 342 -18.86 8.33 18.38
CA ALA A 342 -19.27 9.21 17.27
C ALA A 342 -20.66 8.79 16.73
N PRO A 343 -21.58 9.74 16.49
CA PRO A 343 -22.91 9.43 16.01
C PRO A 343 -22.85 8.81 14.62
N THR A 344 -23.47 7.65 14.43
CA THR A 344 -23.52 6.95 13.13
C THR A 344 -24.75 7.33 12.30
N PHE A 345 -25.63 8.20 12.84
CA PHE A 345 -26.86 8.67 12.19
C PHE A 345 -27.70 7.56 11.55
N ASN A 346 -27.86 6.42 12.25
CA ASN A 346 -28.58 5.22 11.79
C ASN A 346 -28.03 4.57 10.50
N ARG A 347 -26.81 4.94 10.09
CA ARG A 347 -26.05 4.21 9.08
C ARG A 347 -25.22 3.14 9.79
N GLU A 348 -25.05 1.98 9.15
CA GLU A 348 -24.14 0.97 9.67
C GLU A 348 -22.74 1.59 9.75
N SER A 349 -22.12 1.56 10.94
CA SER A 349 -20.74 2.00 11.08
C SER A 349 -19.87 1.00 10.34
N LEU A 350 -19.09 1.48 9.37
CA LEU A 350 -17.93 0.77 8.84
C LEU A 350 -16.91 0.64 9.98
N ARG A 351 -17.09 -0.36 10.85
CA ARG A 351 -16.03 -0.76 11.77
C ARG A 351 -15.03 -1.53 10.92
N PHE A 352 -13.83 -0.97 10.77
CA PHE A 352 -12.67 -1.79 10.46
C PHE A 352 -12.56 -2.82 11.59
N VAL A 353 -12.84 -4.08 11.28
CA VAL A 353 -12.69 -5.16 12.24
C VAL A 353 -11.18 -5.28 12.47
N THR A 354 -10.72 -4.81 13.63
CA THR A 354 -9.35 -5.07 14.08
C THR A 354 -9.31 -6.51 14.62
N GLU A 355 -8.15 -7.18 14.53
CA GLU A 355 -7.95 -8.56 15.03
C GLU A 355 -8.43 -8.77 16.48
N ASN A 356 -8.45 -7.71 17.30
CA ASN A 356 -8.87 -7.76 18.71
C ASN A 356 -10.39 -7.90 18.90
N ASP A 357 -11.22 -7.36 18.00
CA ASP A 357 -12.68 -7.50 18.07
C ASP A 357 -13.13 -8.92 17.65
N ALA A 358 -12.38 -9.57 16.77
CA ALA A 358 -12.64 -10.95 16.35
C ALA A 358 -12.41 -11.97 17.48
N ARG A 359 -11.43 -11.70 18.39
CA ARG A 359 -11.14 -12.56 19.55
C ARG A 359 -12.24 -12.60 20.60
N ALA A 360 -13.01 -11.52 20.79
CA ALA A 360 -14.10 -11.50 21.76
C ALA A 360 -15.30 -12.38 21.34
N CYS A 361 -15.49 -12.61 20.03
CA CYS A 361 -16.51 -13.55 19.51
C CYS A 361 -16.10 -15.03 19.59
N LEU A 362 -14.82 -15.35 19.79
CA LEU A 362 -14.28 -16.72 19.76
C LEU A 362 -14.44 -17.50 21.08
N HIS A 363 -15.11 -16.96 22.10
CA HIS A 363 -15.28 -17.62 23.39
C HIS A 363 -16.48 -18.58 23.50
N ASP A 364 -17.28 -18.77 22.45
CA ASP A 364 -18.30 -19.83 22.44
C ASP A 364 -17.68 -21.17 22.00
N ARG A 365 -17.64 -22.10 22.95
CA ARG A 365 -16.92 -23.38 22.88
C ARG A 365 -17.64 -24.37 21.98
N ARG A 366 -16.96 -24.87 20.94
CA ARG A 366 -16.97 -26.29 20.52
C ARG A 366 -15.94 -26.56 19.42
N LEU A 367 -15.14 -27.63 19.64
CA LEU A 367 -14.21 -28.32 18.73
C LEU A 367 -12.72 -27.91 18.80
N GLN A 368 -12.01 -28.61 19.69
CA GLN A 368 -10.57 -28.89 19.59
C GLN A 368 -10.32 -29.90 18.45
N THR A 369 -9.35 -29.61 17.57
CA THR A 369 -8.11 -30.39 17.31
C THR A 369 -7.51 -29.97 15.96
N CYS A 370 -6.32 -29.38 15.96
CA CYS A 370 -5.15 -29.71 15.11
C CYS A 370 -4.06 -28.65 15.32
N GLN A 371 -2.84 -29.12 15.57
CA GLN A 371 -1.61 -28.33 15.71
C GLN A 371 -0.94 -28.09 14.35
N GLU A 372 -0.19 -26.98 14.27
CA GLU A 372 0.91 -26.68 13.34
C GLU A 372 0.58 -26.22 11.90
N ALA A 373 0.02 -25.01 11.81
CA ALA A 373 0.50 -23.92 10.94
C ALA A 373 -0.28 -22.65 11.33
N ASN A 374 0.37 -21.48 11.36
CA ASN A 374 -0.29 -20.21 11.70
C ASN A 374 -1.50 -19.97 10.78
N ASP A 375 -2.70 -20.08 11.34
CA ASP A 375 -3.98 -19.98 10.65
C ASP A 375 -4.64 -18.59 10.80
N ASP A 376 -4.10 -17.70 11.64
CA ASP A 376 -4.69 -16.38 11.91
C ASP A 376 -4.65 -15.44 10.69
N GLU A 377 -3.66 -15.57 9.79
CA GLU A 377 -3.58 -14.81 8.53
C GLU A 377 -4.54 -15.33 7.42
N ILE A 378 -5.14 -16.51 7.64
CA ILE A 378 -5.92 -17.24 6.62
C ILE A 378 -7.41 -17.27 6.95
N VAL A 379 -7.79 -17.17 8.22
CA VAL A 379 -9.20 -17.18 8.65
C VAL A 379 -9.94 -15.89 8.23
N ASP A 380 -9.26 -14.74 8.18
CA ASP A 380 -9.88 -13.45 7.84
C ASP A 380 -10.22 -13.33 6.33
N LYS A 381 -9.39 -13.92 5.44
CA LYS A 381 -9.68 -14.04 4.00
C LYS A 381 -10.65 -15.17 3.68
N LEU A 382 -10.63 -16.28 4.43
CA LEU A 382 -11.55 -17.40 4.23
C LEU A 382 -13.00 -17.02 4.50
N GLY A 383 -13.27 -16.14 5.47
CA GLY A 383 -14.63 -15.67 5.78
C GLY A 383 -15.31 -14.91 4.64
N SER A 384 -14.57 -14.08 3.89
CA SER A 384 -15.12 -13.37 2.73
C SER A 384 -15.12 -14.24 1.46
N PHE A 385 -14.09 -15.05 1.25
CA PHE A 385 -13.96 -15.92 0.07
C PHE A 385 -14.96 -17.08 0.08
N GLU A 386 -15.20 -17.74 1.22
CA GLU A 386 -16.20 -18.82 1.31
C GLU A 386 -17.63 -18.27 1.18
N LYS A 387 -17.95 -17.09 1.75
CA LYS A 387 -19.23 -16.40 1.52
C LYS A 387 -19.41 -16.00 0.05
N PHE A 388 -18.37 -15.45 -0.59
CA PHE A 388 -18.38 -15.12 -2.02
C PHE A 388 -18.62 -16.38 -2.87
N LYS A 389 -17.90 -17.46 -2.58
CA LYS A 389 -18.08 -18.76 -3.22
C LYS A 389 -19.50 -19.29 -3.06
N GLU A 390 -20.10 -19.21 -1.87
CA GLU A 390 -21.50 -19.60 -1.64
C GLU A 390 -22.48 -18.78 -2.48
N VAL A 391 -22.28 -17.45 -2.56
CA VAL A 391 -23.12 -16.56 -3.40
C VAL A 391 -23.01 -16.95 -4.86
N ILE A 392 -21.78 -17.10 -5.39
CA ILE A 392 -21.56 -17.48 -6.80
C ILE A 392 -22.12 -18.87 -7.10
N LEU A 393 -21.93 -19.85 -6.21
CA LEU A 393 -22.52 -21.17 -6.36
C LEU A 393 -24.05 -21.10 -6.40
N SER A 394 -24.68 -20.34 -5.51
CA SER A 394 -26.13 -20.16 -5.49
C SER A 394 -26.68 -19.50 -6.77
N LEU A 395 -25.89 -18.63 -7.43
CA LEU A 395 -26.25 -18.03 -8.71
C LEU A 395 -26.10 -19.02 -9.86
N LEU A 396 -24.99 -19.77 -9.88
CA LEU A 396 -24.73 -20.78 -10.91
C LEU A 396 -25.71 -21.95 -10.83
N GLU A 397 -26.16 -22.34 -9.63
CA GLU A 397 -27.19 -23.36 -9.43
C GLU A 397 -28.55 -22.97 -10.02
N LYS A 398 -28.82 -21.67 -10.15
CA LYS A 398 -30.04 -21.14 -10.77
C LYS A 398 -29.95 -21.04 -12.30
N CYS A 399 -28.74 -21.13 -12.87
CA CYS A 399 -28.57 -21.12 -14.32
C CYS A 399 -29.05 -22.44 -14.92
N GLU A 400 -29.83 -22.38 -15.99
CA GLU A 400 -30.24 -23.57 -16.71
C GLU A 400 -29.02 -24.20 -17.42
N LYS A 401 -29.08 -25.53 -17.63
CA LYS A 401 -28.02 -26.23 -18.37
C LYS A 401 -27.84 -25.60 -19.75
N GLN A 402 -26.59 -25.36 -20.13
CA GLN A 402 -26.18 -24.79 -21.42
C GLN A 402 -26.68 -23.35 -21.70
N GLN A 403 -27.21 -22.65 -20.71
CA GLN A 403 -27.63 -21.26 -20.84
C GLN A 403 -26.44 -20.28 -20.90
N LEU A 404 -25.31 -20.60 -20.26
CA LEU A 404 -24.15 -19.72 -20.23
C LEU A 404 -23.30 -19.91 -21.49
N THR A 405 -23.13 -18.82 -22.25
CA THR A 405 -22.27 -18.76 -23.44
C THR A 405 -20.87 -18.20 -23.14
N SER A 406 -20.73 -17.45 -22.04
CA SER A 406 -19.48 -16.83 -21.61
C SER A 406 -19.33 -16.95 -20.08
N PHE A 407 -18.14 -17.32 -19.63
CA PHE A 407 -17.74 -17.27 -18.23
C PHE A 407 -16.52 -16.35 -18.10
N ARG A 408 -16.66 -15.28 -17.32
CA ARG A 408 -15.60 -14.27 -17.10
C ARG A 408 -15.47 -14.00 -15.61
N THR A 409 -14.27 -14.06 -15.07
CA THR A 409 -14.00 -13.73 -13.66
C THR A 409 -13.74 -12.23 -13.43
N LYS A 410 -14.07 -11.37 -14.41
CA LYS A 410 -13.77 -9.92 -14.39
C LYS A 410 -15.05 -9.08 -14.32
N PRO A 411 -15.10 -7.96 -13.57
CA PRO A 411 -14.09 -7.39 -12.67
C PRO A 411 -14.31 -7.77 -11.18
N SER A 412 -15.26 -8.64 -10.87
CA SER A 412 -15.83 -8.84 -9.54
C SER A 412 -15.27 -10.00 -8.72
N TRP A 413 -14.29 -10.74 -9.24
CA TRP A 413 -13.48 -11.63 -8.40
C TRP A 413 -12.32 -10.79 -7.89
N ASP A 414 -12.41 -10.31 -6.65
CA ASP A 414 -11.39 -9.45 -6.07
C ASP A 414 -9.98 -10.00 -6.31
N LEU A 415 -9.08 -9.08 -6.66
CA LEU A 415 -7.68 -9.32 -6.97
C LEU A 415 -7.00 -10.04 -5.79
N GLY A 416 -6.93 -11.37 -5.85
CA GLY A 416 -6.33 -12.19 -4.79
C GLY A 416 -6.98 -13.54 -4.54
N ALA A 417 -8.10 -13.86 -5.19
CA ALA A 417 -8.84 -15.10 -4.95
C ALA A 417 -8.40 -16.29 -5.83
N CYS A 418 -8.37 -17.48 -5.25
CA CYS A 418 -8.20 -18.74 -5.98
C CYS A 418 -9.53 -19.16 -6.64
N ILE A 419 -9.52 -20.03 -7.66
CA ILE A 419 -10.78 -20.56 -8.23
C ILE A 419 -11.31 -21.71 -7.37
N PRO A 420 -12.54 -21.61 -6.82
CA PRO A 420 -13.14 -22.72 -6.07
C PRO A 420 -13.34 -23.96 -6.93
N THR A 421 -12.88 -25.12 -6.44
CA THR A 421 -13.09 -26.42 -7.08
C THR A 421 -14.58 -26.74 -7.36
N PRO A 422 -15.56 -26.37 -6.52
CA PRO A 422 -16.98 -26.57 -6.85
C PRO A 422 -17.46 -25.80 -8.10
N ILE A 423 -16.71 -24.80 -8.58
CA ILE A 423 -17.07 -24.02 -9.77
C ILE A 423 -16.44 -24.63 -11.03
N LEU A 424 -15.11 -24.83 -11.04
CA LEU A 424 -14.33 -25.25 -12.22
C LEU A 424 -13.45 -26.50 -11.99
N GLY A 425 -13.64 -27.26 -10.93
CA GLY A 425 -13.00 -28.57 -10.76
C GLY A 425 -13.63 -29.64 -11.66
N SER A 426 -13.13 -30.89 -11.61
CA SER A 426 -13.65 -32.01 -12.42
C SER A 426 -15.15 -32.29 -12.23
N ASN A 427 -15.70 -31.99 -11.05
CA ASN A 427 -17.14 -32.04 -10.76
C ASN A 427 -17.75 -30.64 -10.57
N GLY A 428 -17.07 -29.60 -11.06
CA GLY A 428 -17.49 -28.22 -10.90
C GLY A 428 -18.76 -27.90 -11.68
N ILE A 429 -19.61 -27.06 -11.11
CA ILE A 429 -20.93 -26.75 -11.66
C ILE A 429 -20.85 -26.17 -13.08
N VAL A 430 -19.86 -25.34 -13.37
CA VAL A 430 -19.69 -24.74 -14.70
C VAL A 430 -19.25 -25.79 -15.72
N ALA A 431 -18.27 -26.62 -15.37
CA ALA A 431 -17.79 -27.69 -16.25
C ALA A 431 -18.89 -28.72 -16.56
N HIS A 432 -19.73 -29.04 -15.57
CA HIS A 432 -20.80 -30.02 -15.72
C HIS A 432 -22.06 -29.48 -16.39
N GLN A 433 -22.52 -28.27 -16.03
CA GLN A 433 -23.77 -27.71 -16.55
C GLN A 433 -23.59 -26.93 -17.84
N GLN A 434 -22.39 -26.40 -18.11
CA GLN A 434 -22.11 -25.46 -19.21
C GLN A 434 -20.96 -25.91 -20.13
N PRO A 435 -20.92 -27.17 -20.61
CA PRO A 435 -19.82 -27.65 -21.46
C PRO A 435 -19.76 -26.96 -22.84
N LEU A 436 -20.86 -26.31 -23.25
CA LEU A 436 -20.99 -25.58 -24.53
C LEU A 436 -20.53 -24.11 -24.46
N LEU A 437 -19.85 -23.71 -23.39
CA LEU A 437 -19.28 -22.37 -23.27
C LEU A 437 -18.44 -22.02 -24.51
N ARG A 438 -18.62 -20.78 -24.98
CA ARG A 438 -17.88 -20.20 -26.11
C ARG A 438 -16.75 -19.28 -25.66
N THR A 439 -16.87 -18.70 -24.47
CA THR A 439 -15.84 -17.81 -23.91
C THR A 439 -15.50 -18.22 -22.49
N LEU A 440 -14.20 -18.35 -22.21
CA LEU A 440 -13.67 -18.61 -20.88
C LEU A 440 -12.53 -17.64 -20.58
N ASN A 441 -12.77 -16.67 -19.70
CA ASN A 441 -11.79 -15.69 -19.27
C ASN A 441 -11.52 -15.83 -17.77
N LEU A 442 -10.30 -16.22 -17.43
CA LEU A 442 -9.85 -16.47 -16.07
C LEU A 442 -8.77 -15.47 -15.66
N THR A 443 -8.93 -14.90 -14.47
CA THR A 443 -7.88 -14.14 -13.77
C THR A 443 -7.69 -14.80 -12.42
N THR A 444 -6.49 -15.34 -12.15
CA THR A 444 -6.18 -16.07 -10.92
C THR A 444 -4.93 -15.51 -10.26
N TYR A 445 -4.90 -15.52 -8.93
CA TYR A 445 -3.67 -15.22 -8.20
C TYR A 445 -2.68 -16.39 -8.34
N PRO A 446 -1.49 -16.20 -8.94
CA PRO A 446 -0.60 -17.30 -9.31
C PRO A 446 0.02 -18.03 -8.10
N PHE A 447 -0.02 -17.45 -6.90
CA PHE A 447 0.57 -18.00 -5.68
C PHE A 447 -0.41 -18.81 -4.81
N CYS A 448 -1.56 -19.20 -5.35
CA CYS A 448 -2.61 -20.00 -4.70
C CYS A 448 -2.20 -21.46 -4.37
N LYS A 449 -1.19 -21.69 -3.52
CA LYS A 449 -0.65 -23.04 -3.23
C LYS A 449 -1.49 -23.89 -2.28
N ARG A 450 -2.20 -23.30 -1.30
CA ARG A 450 -2.94 -24.03 -0.24
C ARG A 450 -4.23 -24.74 -0.75
N TYR A 451 -4.71 -24.45 -1.96
CA TYR A 451 -5.92 -25.09 -2.53
C TYR A 451 -5.64 -26.25 -3.51
N ASN A 452 -4.39 -26.45 -3.93
CA ASN A 452 -4.00 -27.48 -4.89
C ASN A 452 -3.54 -28.79 -4.21
N SER A 453 -4.38 -29.39 -3.36
CA SER A 453 -4.19 -30.79 -2.98
C SER A 453 -4.54 -31.71 -4.17
N ARG A 454 -4.02 -32.95 -4.18
CA ARG A 454 -4.18 -33.91 -5.30
C ARG A 454 -5.63 -34.19 -5.70
N GLU A 455 -6.61 -33.87 -4.86
CA GLU A 455 -8.05 -34.15 -5.05
C GLU A 455 -8.89 -32.90 -5.41
N ARG A 456 -8.28 -31.71 -5.61
CA ARG A 456 -9.01 -30.43 -5.76
C ARG A 456 -8.60 -29.58 -6.98
N LYS A 457 -8.25 -30.20 -8.10
CA LYS A 457 -7.71 -29.49 -9.28
C LYS A 457 -8.80 -28.89 -10.17
N ILE A 458 -8.54 -27.70 -10.69
CA ILE A 458 -9.29 -27.10 -11.81
C ILE A 458 -9.22 -28.06 -13.01
N ASP A 459 -10.34 -28.24 -13.69
CA ASP A 459 -10.47 -29.10 -14.86
C ASP A 459 -11.23 -28.36 -15.96
N LEU A 460 -10.52 -28.13 -17.07
CA LEU A 460 -11.06 -27.47 -18.26
C LEU A 460 -11.29 -28.46 -19.42
N SER A 461 -11.16 -29.77 -19.18
CA SER A 461 -11.24 -30.79 -20.22
C SER A 461 -12.64 -30.95 -20.84
N ALA A 462 -13.68 -30.54 -20.11
CA ALA A 462 -15.08 -30.56 -20.55
C ALA A 462 -15.37 -29.54 -21.66
N PHE A 463 -14.62 -28.43 -21.72
CA PHE A 463 -14.87 -27.35 -22.67
C PHE A 463 -14.23 -27.65 -24.03
N ARG A 464 -15.06 -27.93 -25.03
CA ARG A 464 -14.64 -28.29 -26.40
C ARG A 464 -15.16 -27.36 -27.49
N HIS A 465 -15.81 -26.26 -27.10
CA HIS A 465 -16.48 -25.32 -28.00
C HIS A 465 -16.04 -23.87 -27.81
N LEU A 466 -14.94 -23.64 -27.07
CA LEU A 466 -14.41 -22.32 -26.81
C LEU A 466 -13.91 -21.68 -28.10
N LEU A 467 -14.45 -20.50 -28.40
CA LEU A 467 -13.93 -19.58 -29.41
C LEU A 467 -12.93 -18.60 -28.78
N ASN A 468 -13.13 -18.26 -27.50
CA ASN A 468 -12.26 -17.35 -26.77
C ASN A 468 -11.74 -18.02 -25.48
N LEU A 469 -10.43 -18.08 -25.33
CA LEU A 469 -9.75 -18.62 -24.16
C LEU A 469 -8.72 -17.62 -23.65
N SER A 470 -8.96 -17.10 -22.43
CA SER A 470 -8.06 -16.17 -21.74
C SER A 470 -7.73 -16.70 -20.35
N TRP A 471 -6.44 -16.71 -19.99
CA TRP A 471 -6.01 -16.97 -18.62
C TRP A 471 -4.87 -16.02 -18.20
N ARG A 472 -5.12 -15.20 -17.20
CA ARG A 472 -4.14 -14.32 -16.54
C ARG A 472 -3.78 -14.86 -15.15
N GLY A 473 -2.49 -14.98 -14.86
CA GLY A 473 -1.94 -15.48 -13.60
C GLY A 473 -2.11 -16.98 -13.30
N PRO A 474 -1.97 -17.90 -14.28
CA PRO A 474 -1.99 -19.33 -13.96
C PRO A 474 -0.77 -19.73 -13.11
N SER A 475 -0.98 -20.57 -12.09
CA SER A 475 0.12 -21.20 -11.35
C SER A 475 0.81 -22.29 -12.18
N SER A 476 1.97 -22.78 -11.72
CA SER A 476 2.69 -23.90 -12.33
C SER A 476 1.84 -25.16 -12.52
N ASP A 477 0.91 -25.45 -11.60
CA ASP A 477 -0.03 -26.57 -11.71
C ASP A 477 -1.12 -26.35 -12.77
N ASN A 478 -1.53 -25.09 -12.99
CA ASN A 478 -2.61 -24.73 -13.92
C ASN A 478 -2.17 -24.82 -15.38
N LEU A 479 -0.88 -24.71 -15.66
CA LEU A 479 -0.32 -24.75 -17.02
C LEU A 479 -0.73 -26.01 -17.81
N ARG A 480 -0.80 -27.17 -17.15
CA ARG A 480 -1.25 -28.42 -17.80
C ARG A 480 -2.75 -28.42 -18.10
N VAL A 481 -3.54 -27.78 -17.25
CA VAL A 481 -4.99 -27.63 -17.43
C VAL A 481 -5.27 -26.72 -18.61
N PHE A 482 -4.54 -25.60 -18.70
CA PHE A 482 -4.60 -24.70 -19.84
C PHE A 482 -4.19 -25.40 -21.15
N ALA A 483 -3.09 -26.16 -21.14
CA ALA A 483 -2.66 -26.96 -22.29
C ALA A 483 -3.74 -27.95 -22.77
N THR A 484 -4.48 -28.54 -21.83
CA THR A 484 -5.60 -29.46 -22.13
C THR A 484 -6.76 -28.72 -22.79
N ALA A 485 -7.17 -27.59 -22.24
CA ALA A 485 -8.21 -26.74 -22.82
C ALA A 485 -7.83 -26.29 -24.24
N LEU A 486 -6.58 -25.86 -24.42
CA LEU A 486 -6.05 -25.41 -25.69
C LEU A 486 -6.05 -26.55 -26.72
N LYS A 487 -5.58 -27.74 -26.35
CA LYS A 487 -5.59 -28.93 -27.21
C LYS A 487 -7.00 -29.27 -27.71
N ASN A 488 -8.02 -29.10 -26.85
CA ASN A 488 -9.41 -29.39 -27.19
C ASN A 488 -10.05 -28.34 -28.11
N ASN A 489 -9.52 -27.12 -28.16
CA ASN A 489 -10.17 -26.00 -28.84
C ASN A 489 -9.35 -25.36 -29.98
N LYS A 490 -8.05 -25.68 -30.10
CA LYS A 490 -7.12 -25.05 -31.05
C LYS A 490 -7.61 -24.96 -32.50
N ALA A 491 -8.39 -25.93 -32.97
CA ALA A 491 -8.87 -25.98 -34.36
C ALA A 491 -9.92 -24.89 -34.68
N HIS A 492 -10.63 -24.39 -33.69
CA HIS A 492 -11.73 -23.42 -33.85
C HIS A 492 -11.60 -22.20 -32.94
N LEU A 493 -10.48 -22.06 -32.24
CA LEU A 493 -10.23 -20.93 -31.36
C LEU A 493 -9.98 -19.65 -32.19
N GLU A 494 -10.68 -18.58 -31.84
CA GLU A 494 -10.62 -17.28 -32.50
C GLU A 494 -9.80 -16.27 -31.70
N THR A 495 -9.83 -16.34 -30.36
CA THR A 495 -9.03 -15.50 -29.46
C THR A 495 -8.28 -16.34 -28.44
N LEU A 496 -6.98 -16.05 -28.28
CA LEU A 496 -6.11 -16.64 -27.26
C LEU A 496 -5.41 -15.55 -26.47
N GLU A 497 -5.59 -15.55 -25.15
CA GLU A 497 -4.86 -14.69 -24.23
C GLU A 497 -4.18 -15.50 -23.12
N LEU A 498 -2.89 -15.25 -22.91
CA LEU A 498 -2.12 -15.79 -21.80
C LEU A 498 -1.27 -14.71 -21.17
N ASP A 499 -1.47 -14.45 -19.87
CA ASP A 499 -0.60 -13.60 -19.07
C ASP A 499 -0.02 -14.42 -17.92
N LEU A 500 1.29 -14.69 -17.96
CA LEU A 500 1.97 -15.42 -16.89
C LEU A 500 2.26 -14.55 -15.67
N VAL A 501 2.03 -13.23 -15.78
CA VAL A 501 2.21 -12.18 -14.76
C VAL A 501 3.66 -11.98 -14.31
N ASN A 502 4.37 -13.06 -13.98
CA ASN A 502 5.79 -13.03 -13.67
C ASN A 502 6.46 -14.35 -14.10
N TRP A 503 7.01 -14.35 -15.32
CA TRP A 503 7.78 -15.48 -15.83
C TRP A 503 9.00 -15.82 -14.97
N PRO A 504 9.84 -14.88 -14.52
CA PRO A 504 11.00 -15.22 -13.68
C PRO A 504 10.64 -16.04 -12.43
N HIS A 505 9.51 -15.71 -11.78
CA HIS A 505 9.01 -16.46 -10.64
C HIS A 505 8.48 -17.84 -11.04
N LEU A 506 7.58 -17.90 -12.03
CA LEU A 506 6.99 -19.15 -12.50
C LEU A 506 8.07 -20.13 -13.04
N ARG A 507 9.07 -19.60 -13.73
CA ARG A 507 10.26 -20.32 -14.21
C ARG A 507 11.00 -21.02 -13.06
N LYS A 508 11.20 -20.31 -11.94
CA LYS A 508 11.80 -20.87 -10.72
C LYS A 508 10.94 -21.98 -10.14
N GLU A 509 9.61 -21.83 -10.09
CA GLU A 509 8.72 -22.89 -9.63
C GLU A 509 8.77 -24.16 -10.50
N LEU A 510 8.97 -23.98 -11.81
CA LEU A 510 9.16 -25.06 -12.77
C LEU A 510 10.54 -25.72 -12.66
N GLY A 511 11.43 -25.21 -11.79
CA GLY A 511 12.75 -25.75 -11.50
C GLY A 511 13.89 -25.17 -12.34
N TYR A 512 13.66 -24.06 -13.05
CA TYR A 512 14.65 -23.40 -13.89
C TYR A 512 15.20 -22.13 -13.23
N ARG A 513 16.52 -21.94 -13.28
CA ARG A 513 17.25 -20.77 -12.78
C ARG A 513 17.28 -19.64 -13.80
N ASN A 514 17.46 -19.97 -15.08
CA ASN A 514 17.45 -19.03 -16.21
C ASN A 514 16.75 -19.61 -17.45
N ASP A 515 16.52 -18.79 -18.47
CA ASP A 515 15.78 -19.17 -19.69
C ASP A 515 16.48 -20.25 -20.53
N ASN A 516 17.78 -20.42 -20.33
CA ASN A 516 18.67 -21.29 -21.10
C ASN A 516 18.88 -22.65 -20.42
N GLU A 517 18.58 -22.75 -19.13
CA GLU A 517 18.75 -23.97 -18.36
C GLU A 517 17.85 -25.09 -18.88
N ARG A 518 18.38 -26.32 -18.82
CA ARG A 518 17.65 -27.53 -19.18
C ARG A 518 17.24 -28.31 -17.95
N VAL A 519 15.93 -28.48 -17.76
CA VAL A 519 15.35 -29.41 -16.79
C VAL A 519 14.68 -30.53 -17.57
N ARG A 520 15.04 -31.79 -17.29
CA ARG A 520 14.52 -32.98 -18.02
C ARG A 520 14.64 -32.85 -19.55
N ARG A 521 15.76 -32.29 -20.03
CA ARG A 521 16.10 -32.04 -21.46
C ARG A 521 15.26 -30.95 -22.17
N LEU A 522 14.34 -30.29 -21.46
CA LEU A 522 13.57 -29.15 -21.97
C LEU A 522 14.23 -27.85 -21.51
N ARG A 523 14.38 -26.85 -22.38
CA ARG A 523 14.80 -25.49 -21.96
C ARG A 523 13.59 -24.70 -21.47
N ALA A 524 13.79 -23.81 -20.51
CA ALA A 524 12.70 -22.96 -20.00
C ALA A 524 12.03 -22.16 -21.13
N ARG A 525 12.82 -21.57 -22.04
CA ARG A 525 12.30 -20.87 -23.22
C ARG A 525 11.48 -21.73 -24.20
N ASP A 526 11.70 -23.05 -24.20
CA ASP A 526 10.98 -23.98 -25.06
C ASP A 526 9.69 -24.50 -24.37
N TYR A 527 9.42 -24.09 -23.13
CA TYR A 527 8.35 -24.65 -22.31
C TYR A 527 6.96 -24.38 -22.88
N MET A 528 6.71 -23.16 -23.36
CA MET A 528 5.44 -22.81 -24.02
C MET A 528 5.18 -23.74 -25.22
N ASN A 529 6.17 -23.85 -26.11
CA ASN A 529 6.03 -24.62 -27.34
C ASN A 529 5.84 -26.12 -27.07
N LYS A 530 6.68 -26.71 -26.22
CA LYS A 530 6.68 -28.17 -26.02
C LYS A 530 5.63 -28.64 -25.02
N THR A 531 5.37 -27.89 -23.96
CA THR A 531 4.51 -28.35 -22.86
C THR A 531 3.08 -27.82 -22.99
N ILE A 532 2.91 -26.56 -23.41
CA ILE A 532 1.58 -25.93 -23.46
C ILE A 532 0.93 -26.16 -24.83
N LEU A 533 1.65 -25.86 -25.90
CA LEU A 533 1.14 -25.99 -27.26
C LEU A 533 1.27 -27.43 -27.78
N GLY A 534 2.26 -28.18 -27.29
CA GLY A 534 2.54 -29.54 -27.76
C GLY A 534 3.11 -29.56 -29.18
N LEU A 535 3.93 -28.58 -29.53
CA LEU A 535 4.58 -28.49 -30.82
C LEU A 535 5.62 -29.59 -31.01
N ASP A 536 5.42 -30.41 -32.04
CA ASP A 536 6.46 -31.30 -32.57
C ASP A 536 7.28 -30.54 -33.61
N ILE A 537 8.52 -30.21 -33.24
CA ILE A 537 9.47 -29.50 -34.10
C ILE A 537 9.82 -30.28 -35.40
N HIS A 538 9.50 -31.58 -35.47
CA HIS A 538 9.72 -32.40 -36.65
C HIS A 538 8.51 -32.43 -37.59
N SER A 539 7.38 -31.82 -37.22
CA SER A 539 6.14 -31.84 -37.99
C SER A 539 5.42 -30.49 -37.93
N PRO A 540 5.94 -29.45 -38.61
CA PRO A 540 5.35 -28.11 -38.56
C PRO A 540 3.96 -28.11 -39.22
N HIS A 541 2.92 -27.91 -38.42
CA HIS A 541 1.54 -27.76 -38.89
C HIS A 541 0.89 -26.59 -38.16
N ILE A 542 0.07 -25.82 -38.88
CA ILE A 542 -0.77 -24.77 -38.32
C ILE A 542 -1.69 -25.40 -37.28
N MET A 543 -1.54 -25.00 -36.02
CA MET A 543 -2.35 -25.49 -34.90
C MET A 543 -3.61 -24.66 -34.68
N PHE A 544 -3.53 -23.37 -35.02
CA PHE A 544 -4.57 -22.38 -34.80
C PHE A 544 -5.01 -21.76 -36.14
N PRO A 545 -5.82 -22.48 -36.94
CA PRO A 545 -6.17 -22.05 -38.29
C PRO A 545 -7.14 -20.87 -38.33
N ASN A 546 -7.88 -20.62 -37.24
CA ASN A 546 -8.96 -19.63 -37.14
C ASN A 546 -8.66 -18.51 -36.12
N LEU A 547 -7.42 -18.39 -35.66
CA LEU A 547 -7.05 -17.45 -34.60
C LEU A 547 -6.90 -16.04 -35.16
N HIS A 548 -7.82 -15.15 -34.78
CA HIS A 548 -7.85 -13.75 -35.20
C HIS A 548 -7.11 -12.84 -34.23
N THR A 549 -7.10 -13.18 -32.93
CA THR A 549 -6.51 -12.36 -31.87
C THR A 549 -5.58 -13.20 -30.98
N LEU A 550 -4.34 -12.75 -30.83
CA LEU A 550 -3.34 -13.37 -29.97
C LEU A 550 -2.75 -12.33 -29.01
N ILE A 551 -2.91 -12.57 -27.70
CA ILE A 551 -2.39 -11.72 -26.63
C ILE A 551 -1.48 -12.54 -25.73
N LEU A 552 -0.19 -12.20 -25.70
CA LEU A 552 0.81 -12.87 -24.87
C LEU A 552 1.47 -11.83 -23.95
N SER A 553 1.40 -12.06 -22.64
CA SER A 553 2.03 -11.20 -21.62
C SER A 553 2.95 -12.03 -20.73
N HIS A 554 4.20 -11.61 -20.57
CA HIS A 554 5.21 -12.32 -19.78
C HIS A 554 5.41 -13.78 -20.22
N VAL A 555 5.15 -14.14 -21.49
CA VAL A 555 5.32 -15.50 -22.00
C VAL A 555 6.69 -15.60 -22.68
N PRO A 556 7.55 -16.58 -22.36
CA PRO A 556 8.79 -16.78 -23.11
C PRO A 556 8.45 -17.20 -24.55
N LEU A 557 8.92 -16.43 -25.53
CA LEU A 557 8.62 -16.66 -26.94
C LEU A 557 9.79 -17.36 -27.62
N ALA A 558 9.47 -18.34 -28.46
CA ALA A 558 10.47 -19.02 -29.28
C ALA A 558 10.07 -18.92 -30.74
N ALA A 559 11.03 -18.73 -31.63
CA ALA A 559 10.81 -18.59 -33.08
C ALA A 559 9.95 -19.72 -33.69
N THR A 560 10.00 -20.94 -33.13
CA THR A 560 9.18 -22.08 -33.60
C THR A 560 7.69 -21.91 -33.34
N LEU A 561 7.28 -21.01 -32.43
CA LEU A 561 5.89 -20.68 -32.17
C LEU A 561 5.18 -20.15 -33.43
N VAL A 562 5.91 -19.41 -34.27
CA VAL A 562 5.39 -18.82 -35.50
C VAL A 562 4.80 -19.89 -36.44
N GLN A 563 5.36 -21.10 -36.45
CA GLN A 563 4.87 -22.20 -37.29
C GLN A 563 3.48 -22.73 -36.88
N SER A 564 3.03 -22.40 -35.67
CA SER A 564 1.76 -22.88 -35.12
C SER A 564 0.58 -21.96 -35.41
N ILE A 565 0.85 -20.71 -35.81
CA ILE A 565 -0.11 -19.64 -35.98
C ILE A 565 -0.32 -19.39 -37.47
N ASN A 566 -1.58 -19.23 -37.88
CA ASN A 566 -1.90 -18.80 -39.23
C ASN A 566 -1.91 -17.26 -39.32
N PHE A 567 -0.79 -16.67 -39.73
CA PHE A 567 -0.67 -15.21 -39.86
C PHE A 567 -1.49 -14.60 -41.01
N GLU A 568 -2.03 -15.41 -41.93
CA GLU A 568 -2.93 -14.90 -42.97
C GLU A 568 -4.31 -14.50 -42.42
N VAL A 569 -4.76 -15.17 -41.36
CA VAL A 569 -6.05 -14.88 -40.70
C VAL A 569 -5.90 -13.99 -39.46
N LEU A 570 -4.72 -13.97 -38.84
CA LEU A 570 -4.46 -13.15 -37.65
C LEU A 570 -4.69 -11.67 -37.99
N ARG A 571 -5.42 -10.97 -37.12
CA ARG A 571 -5.76 -9.54 -37.25
C ARG A 571 -5.25 -8.71 -36.10
N SER A 572 -5.08 -9.30 -34.91
CA SER A 572 -4.55 -8.62 -33.73
C SER A 572 -3.46 -9.44 -33.08
N LEU A 573 -2.31 -8.79 -32.85
CA LEU A 573 -1.18 -9.35 -32.13
C LEU A 573 -0.78 -8.38 -31.00
N THR A 574 -0.76 -8.88 -29.78
CA THR A 574 -0.28 -8.16 -28.60
C THR A 574 0.83 -8.97 -27.93
N ILE A 575 1.99 -8.35 -27.75
CA ILE A 575 3.13 -8.91 -27.05
C ILE A 575 3.53 -7.94 -25.94
N ARG A 576 3.37 -8.36 -24.68
CA ARG A 576 3.68 -7.54 -23.50
C ARG A 576 4.77 -8.16 -22.65
N SER A 577 5.90 -7.49 -22.55
CA SER A 577 7.04 -7.87 -21.70
C SER A 577 7.40 -9.36 -21.80
N CYS A 578 7.35 -9.90 -23.02
CA CYS A 578 7.62 -11.30 -23.29
C CYS A 578 9.12 -11.53 -23.52
N PRO A 579 9.78 -12.41 -22.75
CA PRO A 579 11.17 -12.77 -23.01
C PRO A 579 11.34 -13.30 -24.44
N GLN A 580 12.45 -12.92 -25.08
CA GLN A 580 12.79 -13.33 -26.45
C GLN A 580 11.72 -12.97 -27.51
N TRP A 581 10.92 -11.94 -27.25
CA TRP A 581 9.92 -11.48 -28.22
C TRP A 581 10.54 -11.15 -29.58
N TYR A 582 11.73 -10.56 -29.59
CA TYR A 582 12.41 -10.18 -30.82
C TYR A 582 12.61 -11.36 -31.77
N ASP A 583 13.16 -12.49 -31.28
CA ASP A 583 13.36 -13.70 -32.08
C ASP A 583 12.04 -14.21 -32.68
N PHE A 584 10.94 -14.09 -31.93
CA PHE A 584 9.62 -14.48 -32.39
C PHE A 584 9.14 -13.57 -33.51
N VAL A 585 9.23 -12.23 -33.35
CA VAL A 585 8.75 -11.32 -34.39
C VAL A 585 9.65 -11.35 -35.63
N LEU A 586 10.97 -11.46 -35.47
CA LEU A 586 11.90 -11.65 -36.58
C LEU A 586 11.63 -12.96 -37.34
N ALA A 587 11.16 -14.01 -36.66
CA ALA A 587 10.73 -15.22 -37.31
C ALA A 587 9.43 -15.05 -38.11
N ILE A 588 8.54 -14.13 -37.72
CA ILE A 588 7.35 -13.76 -38.52
C ILE A 588 7.80 -13.12 -39.84
N THR A 589 8.69 -12.11 -39.79
CA THR A 589 9.12 -11.39 -41.00
C THR A 589 9.84 -12.31 -41.99
N ARG A 590 10.55 -13.33 -41.50
CA ARG A 590 11.21 -14.35 -42.32
C ARG A 590 10.26 -15.31 -43.04
N GLN A 591 8.98 -15.40 -42.66
CA GLN A 591 8.04 -16.34 -43.30
C GLN A 591 7.70 -15.99 -44.75
N ARG A 592 8.03 -14.77 -45.24
CA ARG A 592 7.68 -14.28 -46.59
C ARG A 592 6.19 -14.39 -46.93
N ILE A 593 5.32 -14.40 -45.92
CA ILE A 593 3.85 -14.39 -46.06
C ILE A 593 3.37 -12.96 -45.75
N PRO A 594 2.42 -12.39 -46.52
CA PRO A 594 1.87 -11.09 -46.21
C PRO A 594 1.11 -11.13 -44.87
N VAL A 595 1.57 -10.37 -43.88
CA VAL A 595 0.93 -10.31 -42.57
C VAL A 595 0.02 -9.08 -42.51
N ARG A 596 -1.30 -9.32 -42.58
CA ARG A 596 -2.35 -8.27 -42.64
C ARG A 596 -2.95 -8.00 -41.27
N LEU A 597 -2.11 -7.60 -40.32
CA LEU A 597 -2.57 -7.18 -39.00
C LEU A 597 -3.33 -5.86 -39.11
N LYS A 598 -4.44 -5.77 -38.36
CA LYS A 598 -5.16 -4.52 -38.09
C LYS A 598 -4.68 -3.85 -36.81
N LYS A 599 -4.26 -4.65 -35.83
CA LYS A 599 -3.80 -4.19 -34.53
C LYS A 599 -2.47 -4.84 -34.16
N LEU A 600 -1.52 -4.02 -33.76
CA LEU A 600 -0.25 -4.46 -33.21
C LEU A 600 0.04 -3.72 -31.90
N GLU A 601 0.31 -4.46 -30.84
CA GLU A 601 0.81 -3.92 -29.58
C GLU A 601 2.14 -4.62 -29.24
N LEU A 602 3.19 -3.83 -29.05
CA LEU A 602 4.52 -4.30 -28.68
C LEU A 602 4.99 -3.53 -27.46
N GLN A 603 5.24 -4.26 -26.38
CA GLN A 603 5.87 -3.75 -25.17
C GLN A 603 7.10 -4.59 -24.86
N GLU A 604 8.25 -3.92 -24.79
CA GLU A 604 9.54 -4.57 -24.56
C GLU A 604 9.60 -5.28 -23.19
N SER A 605 10.47 -6.30 -23.10
CA SER A 605 10.62 -7.15 -21.91
C SER A 605 11.67 -6.66 -20.93
N TRP A 606 11.33 -6.72 -19.64
CA TRP A 606 12.16 -6.27 -18.53
C TRP A 606 12.50 -7.38 -17.53
N PRO A 607 13.72 -7.39 -16.93
CA PRO A 607 14.92 -6.60 -17.26
C PRO A 607 15.70 -7.15 -18.48
N LYS A 608 16.54 -6.33 -19.13
CA LYS A 608 17.47 -6.75 -20.21
C LYS A 608 18.58 -7.73 -19.72
N ASN A 609 18.69 -7.98 -18.41
CA ASN A 609 19.85 -8.60 -17.75
C ASN A 609 19.92 -10.14 -17.70
N ASP A 610 19.06 -10.89 -18.39
CA ASP A 610 19.18 -12.36 -18.46
C ASP A 610 19.77 -12.82 -19.82
N THR A 611 20.93 -12.28 -20.21
CA THR A 611 21.93 -12.88 -21.14
C THR A 611 21.47 -13.31 -22.56
N ALA A 612 20.43 -12.71 -23.14
CA ALA A 612 19.97 -13.10 -24.48
C ALA A 612 19.70 -11.96 -25.47
N THR A 613 19.99 -10.71 -25.11
CA THR A 613 19.95 -9.58 -26.04
C THR A 613 21.23 -8.77 -25.91
N ASP A 614 22.36 -9.44 -26.13
CA ASP A 614 23.59 -8.74 -26.49
C ASP A 614 23.34 -8.06 -27.85
N GLU A 615 23.58 -6.74 -27.87
CA GLU A 615 23.94 -5.91 -29.03
C GLU A 615 23.56 -6.48 -30.40
N THR A 616 22.40 -6.09 -30.92
CA THR A 616 22.05 -6.38 -32.31
C THR A 616 22.76 -5.40 -33.24
N GLU A 617 23.66 -5.92 -34.09
CA GLU A 617 24.29 -5.19 -35.20
C GLU A 617 23.27 -4.69 -36.26
N ASP A 618 22.02 -5.14 -36.19
CA ASP A 618 20.97 -4.99 -37.23
C ASP A 618 20.01 -3.79 -37.04
N GLY A 619 20.33 -2.80 -36.19
CA GLY A 619 19.45 -1.64 -35.93
C GLY A 619 18.32 -1.93 -34.94
N ASP A 620 17.41 -0.97 -34.72
CA ASP A 620 16.25 -1.17 -33.82
C ASP A 620 15.33 -2.27 -34.39
N PRO A 621 15.14 -3.37 -33.66
CA PRO A 621 14.08 -4.34 -33.92
C PRO A 621 12.73 -3.74 -34.37
N SER A 622 12.30 -2.68 -33.69
CA SER A 622 10.98 -2.07 -33.86
C SER A 622 10.80 -1.48 -35.25
N GLU A 623 11.83 -0.86 -35.80
CA GLU A 623 11.81 -0.23 -37.13
C GLU A 623 11.65 -1.28 -38.23
N VAL A 624 12.50 -2.32 -38.20
CA VAL A 624 12.45 -3.43 -39.17
C VAL A 624 11.07 -4.09 -39.16
N LEU A 625 10.43 -4.17 -38.00
CA LEU A 625 9.11 -4.78 -37.85
C LEU A 625 7.99 -3.92 -38.42
N LEU A 626 8.00 -2.62 -38.16
CA LEU A 626 6.97 -1.71 -38.63
C LEU A 626 6.87 -1.67 -40.16
N GLU A 627 7.98 -1.84 -40.87
CA GLU A 627 7.97 -1.89 -42.33
C GLU A 627 7.36 -3.18 -42.92
N HIS A 628 7.35 -4.29 -42.17
CA HIS A 628 6.92 -5.59 -42.67
C HIS A 628 5.41 -5.83 -42.56
N PHE A 629 4.75 -5.28 -41.55
CA PHE A 629 3.31 -5.42 -41.39
C PHE A 629 2.57 -4.54 -42.41
N GLN A 630 1.33 -4.89 -42.77
CA GLN A 630 0.55 -4.08 -43.72
C GLN A 630 -0.89 -3.90 -43.25
N GLY A 631 -1.42 -2.70 -43.46
CA GLY A 631 -2.82 -2.39 -43.22
C GLY A 631 -3.20 -2.20 -41.75
N LEU A 632 -2.21 -1.85 -40.92
CA LEU A 632 -2.40 -1.52 -39.50
C LEU A 632 -3.34 -0.32 -39.37
N GLU A 633 -4.33 -0.46 -38.49
CA GLU A 633 -5.29 0.57 -38.08
C GLU A 633 -4.99 1.04 -36.65
N GLU A 634 -4.48 0.15 -35.80
CA GLU A 634 -4.06 0.43 -34.43
C GLU A 634 -2.62 -0.04 -34.20
N LEU A 635 -1.78 0.84 -33.66
CA LEU A 635 -0.39 0.53 -33.31
C LEU A 635 -0.04 1.09 -31.94
N TYR A 636 0.36 0.23 -31.01
CA TYR A 636 0.70 0.60 -29.64
C TYR A 636 2.11 0.12 -29.30
N LEU A 637 2.96 1.05 -28.90
CA LEU A 637 4.37 0.80 -28.63
C LEU A 637 4.72 1.22 -27.20
N ASP A 638 5.54 0.41 -26.54
CA ASP A 638 6.24 0.73 -25.29
C ASP A 638 7.71 0.39 -25.49
N GLN A 639 8.51 1.44 -25.70
CA GLN A 639 9.90 1.39 -26.12
C GLN A 639 10.85 1.80 -25.00
N THR A 640 12.07 1.29 -25.08
CA THR A 640 13.00 1.39 -23.95
C THR A 640 14.44 1.72 -24.35
N GLY A 641 14.99 2.76 -23.72
CA GLY A 641 16.37 3.21 -23.96
C GLY A 641 16.49 4.52 -24.74
N ASP A 642 17.70 4.82 -25.21
CA ASP A 642 18.14 6.16 -25.64
C ASP A 642 17.74 6.56 -27.07
N MET A 643 16.73 5.91 -27.66
CA MET A 643 16.35 6.19 -29.05
C MET A 643 15.46 7.43 -29.17
N LEU A 644 15.72 8.26 -30.18
CA LEU A 644 14.84 9.39 -30.49
C LEU A 644 13.52 8.87 -31.08
N SER A 645 12.39 9.17 -30.43
CA SER A 645 11.05 8.74 -30.87
C SER A 645 10.72 9.13 -32.32
N LYS A 646 11.37 10.18 -32.84
CA LYS A 646 11.26 10.61 -34.25
C LYS A 646 11.53 9.48 -35.23
N TYR A 647 12.55 8.66 -35.01
CA TYR A 647 12.92 7.58 -35.95
C TYR A 647 11.87 6.47 -35.97
N THR A 648 11.36 6.09 -34.79
CA THR A 648 10.19 5.22 -34.68
C THR A 648 9.02 5.81 -35.48
N TRP A 649 8.71 7.10 -35.34
CA TRP A 649 7.57 7.71 -36.04
C TRP A 649 7.76 7.80 -37.55
N GLU A 650 8.99 7.99 -38.04
CA GLU A 650 9.31 7.88 -39.47
C GLU A 650 8.97 6.49 -40.01
N SER A 651 9.26 5.43 -39.24
CA SER A 651 8.86 4.06 -39.59
C SER A 651 7.34 3.85 -39.54
N VAL A 652 6.65 4.44 -38.55
CA VAL A 652 5.18 4.40 -38.44
C VAL A 652 4.49 5.03 -39.65
N CYS A 653 5.11 6.02 -40.29
CA CYS A 653 4.55 6.70 -41.47
C CYS A 653 4.30 5.77 -42.68
N HIS A 654 4.92 4.59 -42.72
CA HIS A 654 4.59 3.56 -43.72
C HIS A 654 3.10 3.14 -43.67
N HIS A 655 2.45 3.31 -42.52
CA HIS A 655 1.04 3.01 -42.31
C HIS A 655 0.12 4.23 -42.43
N SER A 656 0.63 5.38 -42.87
CA SER A 656 -0.13 6.64 -42.99
C SER A 656 -1.49 6.50 -43.67
N SER A 657 -1.61 5.60 -44.65
CA SER A 657 -2.88 5.38 -45.37
C SER A 657 -3.97 4.64 -44.59
N THR A 658 -3.60 3.89 -43.53
CA THR A 658 -4.54 3.03 -42.79
C THR A 658 -4.59 3.30 -41.29
N LEU A 659 -3.50 3.79 -40.70
CA LEU A 659 -3.37 3.96 -39.26
C LEU A 659 -4.32 5.04 -38.75
N LYS A 660 -5.10 4.70 -37.72
CA LYS A 660 -6.06 5.60 -37.05
C LYS A 660 -5.71 5.85 -35.60
N ARG A 661 -5.15 4.85 -34.91
CA ARG A 661 -4.84 4.95 -33.48
C ARG A 661 -3.38 4.63 -33.27
N PHE A 662 -2.68 5.54 -32.61
CA PHE A 662 -1.28 5.38 -32.30
C PHE A 662 -1.02 5.64 -30.82
N VAL A 663 -0.31 4.72 -30.16
CA VAL A 663 0.17 4.90 -28.79
C VAL A 663 1.68 4.73 -28.81
N ASN A 664 2.39 5.70 -28.22
CA ASN A 664 3.83 5.62 -28.02
C ASN A 664 4.16 5.93 -26.57
N HIS A 665 4.55 4.90 -25.81
CA HIS A 665 5.14 5.07 -24.49
C HIS A 665 6.63 4.85 -24.58
N SER A 666 7.38 5.76 -23.97
CA SER A 666 8.83 5.68 -23.91
C SER A 666 9.23 5.69 -22.45
N ASN A 667 10.08 4.75 -22.06
CA ASN A 667 10.51 4.59 -20.67
C ASN A 667 12.04 4.54 -20.56
N PHE A 668 12.58 5.07 -19.46
CA PHE A 668 13.99 4.95 -19.10
C PHE A 668 14.15 4.42 -17.67
N TYR A 669 15.35 3.91 -17.36
CA TYR A 669 15.66 3.42 -16.02
C TYR A 669 16.26 4.56 -15.21
N ALA A 670 15.53 5.00 -14.19
CA ALA A 670 16.04 5.94 -13.23
C ALA A 670 16.90 5.17 -12.21
N GLU A 671 18.21 5.11 -12.44
CA GLU A 671 19.17 4.41 -11.56
C GLU A 671 19.05 4.86 -10.09
N GLU A 672 18.80 6.16 -9.87
CA GLU A 672 18.67 6.77 -8.55
C GLU A 672 17.47 6.25 -7.75
N LEU A 673 16.41 5.87 -8.45
CA LEU A 673 15.15 5.40 -7.87
C LEU A 673 14.99 3.88 -7.97
N ASP A 674 15.90 3.18 -8.66
CA ASP A 674 15.82 1.74 -8.98
C ASP A 674 14.47 1.35 -9.62
N VAL A 675 13.92 2.24 -10.46
CA VAL A 675 12.63 2.04 -11.14
C VAL A 675 12.68 2.50 -12.60
N TRP A 676 11.84 1.85 -13.42
CA TRP A 676 11.53 2.32 -14.76
C TRP A 676 10.49 3.42 -14.66
N THR A 677 10.75 4.54 -15.34
CA THR A 677 9.89 5.72 -15.34
C THR A 677 9.64 6.22 -16.76
N ASP A 678 8.56 6.99 -16.95
CA ASP A 678 8.23 7.56 -18.25
C ASP A 678 9.32 8.56 -18.65
N LEU A 679 9.62 8.60 -19.96
CA LEU A 679 10.60 9.52 -20.54
C LEU A 679 9.88 10.81 -20.98
N PRO A 680 9.94 11.90 -20.18
CA PRO A 680 9.01 13.03 -20.28
C PRO A 680 9.08 13.79 -21.61
N ASP A 681 10.25 13.84 -22.26
CA ASP A 681 10.48 14.56 -23.51
C ASP A 681 10.44 13.65 -24.75
N MET A 682 10.16 12.35 -24.56
CA MET A 682 10.21 11.30 -25.57
C MET A 682 11.54 11.24 -26.36
N MET A 683 12.63 11.81 -25.79
CA MET A 683 13.92 11.99 -26.46
C MET A 683 13.79 12.69 -27.82
N ILE A 684 12.94 13.72 -27.90
CA ILE A 684 12.85 14.56 -29.10
C ILE A 684 13.76 15.76 -28.90
N ASN A 685 14.74 15.92 -29.79
CA ASN A 685 15.68 17.03 -29.67
C ASN A 685 15.01 18.39 -29.96
N GLU A 686 15.53 19.44 -29.33
CA GLU A 686 15.00 20.80 -29.43
C GLU A 686 14.98 21.37 -30.85
N ARG A 687 15.94 20.97 -31.72
CA ARG A 687 15.98 21.43 -33.12
C ARG A 687 14.80 20.89 -33.92
N ASP A 688 14.42 19.64 -33.68
CA ASP A 688 13.26 19.03 -34.32
C ASP A 688 11.96 19.65 -33.79
N LYS A 689 11.83 19.90 -32.46
CA LYS A 689 10.69 20.65 -31.88
C LYS A 689 10.52 22.02 -32.51
N GLU A 690 11.59 22.83 -32.54
CA GLU A 690 11.59 24.16 -33.16
C GLU A 690 11.23 24.10 -34.65
N ARG A 691 11.75 23.10 -35.36
CA ARG A 691 11.46 22.90 -36.78
C ARG A 691 9.98 22.56 -37.01
N TRP A 692 9.42 21.64 -36.24
CA TRP A 692 8.01 21.24 -36.34
C TRP A 692 7.06 22.36 -35.91
N TRP A 693 7.48 23.21 -34.97
CA TRP A 693 6.73 24.39 -34.60
C TRP A 693 6.61 25.38 -35.76
N ASN A 694 7.74 25.69 -36.41
CA ASN A 694 7.81 26.65 -37.52
C ASN A 694 7.24 26.10 -38.84
N ASP A 695 7.44 24.80 -39.09
CA ASP A 695 6.93 24.08 -40.25
C ASP A 695 6.33 22.74 -39.81
N PRO A 696 5.01 22.69 -39.51
CA PRO A 696 4.34 21.48 -39.06
C PRO A 696 4.42 20.33 -40.06
N THR A 697 4.61 20.62 -41.36
CA THR A 697 4.72 19.59 -42.41
C THR A 697 6.01 18.78 -42.35
N SER A 698 7.01 19.28 -41.63
CA SER A 698 8.29 18.62 -41.44
C SER A 698 8.28 17.53 -40.36
N SER A 699 7.22 17.44 -39.56
CA SER A 699 7.03 16.37 -38.57
C SER A 699 6.56 15.07 -39.22
N PRO A 700 7.06 13.89 -38.81
CA PRO A 700 6.52 12.61 -39.24
C PRO A 700 5.02 12.48 -38.96
N LEU A 701 4.54 12.99 -37.82
CA LEU A 701 3.13 12.89 -37.43
C LEU A 701 2.18 13.62 -38.39
N TYR A 702 2.67 14.62 -39.14
CA TYR A 702 1.87 15.30 -40.16
C TYR A 702 1.35 14.35 -41.24
N LYS A 703 2.09 13.26 -41.52
CA LYS A 703 1.72 12.26 -42.53
C LYS A 703 0.59 11.34 -42.07
N LEU A 704 0.24 11.32 -40.79
CA LEU A 704 -0.72 10.36 -40.21
C LEU A 704 -2.10 11.01 -40.00
N ASP A 705 -3.16 10.35 -40.45
CA ASP A 705 -4.56 10.79 -40.24
C ASP A 705 -5.20 10.05 -39.06
N LEU A 706 -4.65 10.31 -37.86
CA LEU A 706 -5.06 9.67 -36.61
C LEU A 706 -6.36 10.28 -36.06
N ASP A 707 -7.23 9.44 -35.49
CA ASP A 707 -8.36 9.87 -34.65
C ASP A 707 -8.02 9.83 -33.15
N PHE A 708 -7.01 9.06 -32.77
CA PHE A 708 -6.51 8.92 -31.41
C PHE A 708 -4.98 8.91 -31.39
N ILE A 709 -4.39 9.66 -30.45
CA ILE A 709 -2.97 9.54 -30.11
C ILE A 709 -2.79 9.47 -28.59
N GLY A 710 -1.99 8.50 -28.12
CA GLY A 710 -1.61 8.38 -26.71
C GLY A 710 -0.10 8.48 -26.53
N LEU A 711 0.37 9.36 -25.67
CA LEU A 711 1.79 9.65 -25.48
C LEU A 711 2.14 9.70 -23.98
N SER A 712 3.26 9.10 -23.61
CA SER A 712 3.88 9.33 -22.29
C SER A 712 4.84 10.52 -22.36
N CYS A 713 4.28 11.73 -22.37
CA CYS A 713 5.03 12.97 -22.59
C CYS A 713 4.51 14.06 -21.66
N GLU A 714 5.44 14.82 -21.09
CA GLU A 714 5.12 15.95 -20.23
C GLU A 714 4.43 17.06 -21.05
N PRO A 715 3.40 17.74 -20.50
CA PRO A 715 2.59 18.69 -21.24
C PRO A 715 3.36 19.84 -21.89
N ILE A 716 4.47 20.28 -21.27
CA ILE A 716 5.34 21.33 -21.83
C ILE A 716 5.89 20.99 -23.21
N HIS A 717 6.08 19.69 -23.51
CA HIS A 717 6.60 19.23 -24.79
C HIS A 717 5.49 18.82 -25.77
N LEU A 718 4.26 18.58 -25.30
CA LEU A 718 3.16 18.11 -26.13
C LEU A 718 2.73 19.14 -27.18
N LEU A 719 2.82 20.43 -26.88
CA LEU A 719 2.47 21.49 -27.83
C LEU A 719 3.32 21.43 -29.10
N ASP A 720 4.62 21.18 -28.98
CA ASP A 720 5.54 21.07 -30.12
C ASP A 720 5.27 19.79 -30.92
N VAL A 721 5.03 18.70 -30.21
CA VAL A 721 4.81 17.37 -30.79
C VAL A 721 3.48 17.29 -31.55
N LEU A 722 2.43 17.89 -31.00
CA LEU A 722 1.07 17.78 -31.54
C LEU A 722 0.69 18.93 -32.48
N ASN A 723 1.51 19.98 -32.60
CA ASN A 723 1.30 21.07 -33.55
C ASN A 723 1.02 20.64 -35.00
N PRO A 724 1.60 19.55 -35.55
CA PRO A 724 1.22 19.03 -36.88
C PRO A 724 -0.28 18.81 -37.08
N PHE A 725 -1.01 18.44 -36.03
CA PHE A 725 -2.45 18.22 -36.08
C PHE A 725 -3.26 19.52 -36.07
N SER A 726 -2.66 20.67 -35.73
CA SER A 726 -3.34 21.99 -35.84
C SER A 726 -3.74 22.36 -37.27
N LYS A 727 -3.09 21.73 -38.25
CA LYS A 727 -3.35 21.90 -39.69
C LYS A 727 -4.26 20.82 -40.27
N LYS A 728 -4.79 19.93 -39.44
CA LYS A 728 -5.55 18.75 -39.85
C LYS A 728 -6.89 18.66 -39.11
N ASP A 729 -7.85 18.00 -39.73
CA ASP A 729 -9.19 17.81 -39.19
C ASP A 729 -9.47 16.31 -39.01
N CYS A 730 -8.66 15.66 -38.17
CA CYS A 730 -8.70 14.21 -37.99
C CYS A 730 -8.60 13.75 -36.53
N LEU A 731 -7.79 14.43 -35.70
CA LEU A 731 -7.47 13.98 -34.35
C LEU A 731 -8.57 14.37 -33.36
N LYS A 732 -9.23 13.37 -32.78
CA LYS A 732 -10.36 13.54 -31.86
C LYS A 732 -9.98 13.38 -30.40
N VAL A 733 -9.04 12.49 -30.09
CA VAL A 733 -8.64 12.18 -28.71
C VAL A 733 -7.13 12.23 -28.56
N VAL A 734 -6.68 12.98 -27.55
CA VAL A 734 -5.30 12.94 -27.07
C VAL A 734 -5.29 12.31 -25.69
N HIS A 735 -4.52 11.25 -25.51
CA HIS A 735 -4.25 10.66 -24.20
C HIS A 735 -2.86 11.08 -23.72
N VAL A 736 -2.84 11.90 -22.68
CA VAL A 736 -1.64 12.27 -21.93
C VAL A 736 -1.46 11.24 -20.83
N ARG A 737 -0.59 10.26 -21.08
CA ARG A 737 -0.35 9.19 -20.13
C ARG A 737 0.81 9.57 -19.21
N GLN A 738 0.55 9.53 -17.92
CA GLN A 738 1.59 9.40 -16.92
C GLN A 738 1.35 8.05 -16.24
N SER A 739 2.33 7.15 -16.28
CA SER A 739 2.16 5.81 -15.71
C SER A 739 1.97 5.89 -14.20
N ARG A 740 1.22 4.93 -13.64
CA ARG A 740 1.01 4.87 -12.19
C ARG A 740 2.33 4.86 -11.43
N ARG A 741 3.31 4.06 -11.87
CA ARG A 741 4.66 4.09 -11.28
C ARG A 741 5.25 5.48 -11.30
N ASN A 742 5.19 6.16 -12.43
CA ASN A 742 5.71 7.51 -12.53
C ASN A 742 4.98 8.46 -11.56
N ILE A 743 3.64 8.42 -11.49
CA ILE A 743 2.84 9.19 -10.52
C ILE A 743 3.19 8.84 -9.05
N GLU A 744 3.60 7.60 -8.76
CA GLU A 744 4.02 7.19 -7.41
C GLU A 744 5.40 7.74 -7.01
N TYR A 745 6.25 8.10 -7.97
CA TYR A 745 7.63 8.56 -7.72
C TYR A 745 7.91 10.00 -8.20
N THR A 746 6.99 10.62 -8.95
CA THR A 746 7.14 11.95 -9.53
C THR A 746 5.83 12.73 -9.53
N TRP A 747 5.98 14.04 -9.75
CA TRP A 747 4.92 15.03 -9.76
C TRP A 747 3.86 14.76 -10.82
N SER A 748 2.60 14.91 -10.45
CA SER A 748 1.47 14.73 -11.37
C SER A 748 1.53 15.74 -12.50
N TRP A 749 1.63 15.26 -13.74
CA TRP A 749 1.67 16.12 -14.93
C TRP A 749 0.34 16.78 -15.25
N GLY A 750 -0.78 16.34 -14.68
CA GLY A 750 -2.12 16.81 -15.09
C GLY A 750 -2.90 17.52 -14.00
N ILE A 751 -2.63 17.23 -12.73
CA ILE A 751 -3.43 17.69 -11.59
C ILE A 751 -2.52 18.31 -10.54
N MET A 752 -2.86 19.51 -10.09
CA MET A 752 -2.33 20.12 -8.86
C MET A 752 -3.09 19.64 -7.65
N VAL A 753 -2.36 19.44 -6.56
CA VAL A 753 -2.91 19.20 -5.24
C VAL A 753 -2.87 20.52 -4.47
N ILE A 754 -4.05 21.08 -4.20
CA ILE A 754 -4.20 22.34 -3.45
C ILE A 754 -4.61 22.01 -2.01
N VAL A 755 -3.80 22.43 -1.05
CA VAL A 755 -4.11 22.37 0.39
C VAL A 755 -3.91 23.78 0.95
N ASP A 756 -4.94 24.36 1.58
CA ASP A 756 -4.89 25.71 2.19
C ASP A 756 -4.35 26.82 1.26
N ASP A 757 -4.85 26.88 0.01
CA ASP A 757 -4.45 27.85 -1.03
C ASP A 757 -2.95 27.79 -1.46
N GLU A 758 -2.23 26.73 -1.09
CA GLU A 758 -0.85 26.47 -1.53
C GLU A 758 -0.75 25.15 -2.34
N ALA A 759 0.12 25.15 -3.36
CA ALA A 759 0.43 23.96 -4.15
C ALA A 759 1.37 23.02 -3.38
N VAL A 760 0.95 21.79 -3.10
CA VAL A 760 1.75 20.79 -2.36
C VAL A 760 1.62 19.43 -3.06
N ASP A 761 2.68 18.75 -3.55
CA ASP A 761 2.61 17.49 -4.36
C ASP A 761 2.94 16.19 -3.56
N ASP A 762 2.31 14.99 -3.66
CA ASP A 762 2.22 14.05 -4.81
C ASP A 762 1.03 13.04 -4.73
N THR A 763 -0.22 13.48 -4.57
CA THR A 763 -1.39 12.59 -4.82
C THR A 763 -2.64 13.44 -5.01
N PRO A 764 -3.44 13.28 -6.09
CA PRO A 764 -4.64 14.09 -6.31
C PRO A 764 -5.59 14.01 -5.11
N ALA A 765 -5.51 15.02 -4.23
CA ALA A 765 -6.48 15.26 -3.17
C ALA A 765 -7.59 16.05 -3.82
N VAL A 766 -8.61 15.35 -4.28
CA VAL A 766 -9.78 16.06 -4.78
C VAL A 766 -11.01 15.35 -4.26
N ASP A 767 -11.77 16.10 -3.47
CA ASP A 767 -12.97 15.71 -2.71
C ASP A 767 -13.82 14.68 -3.47
N ASP A 768 -14.10 13.52 -2.86
CA ASP A 768 -14.83 12.42 -3.48
C ASP A 768 -16.30 12.81 -3.72
N GLY A 769 -16.58 13.59 -4.78
CA GLY A 769 -17.95 13.96 -5.13
C GLY A 769 -18.16 14.96 -6.28
N GLU A 770 -17.20 15.84 -6.60
CA GLU A 770 -17.43 16.95 -7.55
C GLU A 770 -16.41 16.99 -8.70
N ASN A 771 -16.78 17.59 -9.84
CA ASN A 771 -15.83 17.84 -10.93
C ASN A 771 -14.84 18.96 -10.54
N PRO A 772 -13.54 18.86 -10.89
CA PRO A 772 -12.57 19.89 -10.55
C PRO A 772 -12.82 21.16 -11.36
N SER A 773 -12.57 22.33 -10.76
CA SER A 773 -12.43 23.57 -11.51
C SER A 773 -11.11 23.58 -12.29
N ASN A 774 -10.98 24.51 -13.23
CA ASN A 774 -9.77 24.72 -14.02
C ASN A 774 -8.53 25.00 -13.16
N GLU A 775 -8.70 25.52 -11.95
CA GLU A 775 -7.63 25.87 -11.01
C GLU A 775 -6.89 24.64 -10.46
N TYR A 776 -7.46 23.43 -10.62
CA TYR A 776 -6.84 22.17 -10.17
C TYR A 776 -5.95 21.51 -11.24
N LEU A 777 -5.88 22.06 -12.46
CA LEU A 777 -4.98 21.53 -13.48
C LEU A 777 -3.57 22.06 -13.26
N GLU A 778 -2.56 21.21 -13.44
CA GLU A 778 -1.15 21.62 -13.42
C GLU A 778 -0.92 22.75 -14.46
N PRO A 779 -0.17 23.83 -14.16
CA PRO A 779 -0.10 25.00 -15.03
C PRO A 779 0.37 24.73 -16.47
N MET A 780 1.33 23.81 -16.66
CA MET A 780 1.77 23.40 -17.98
C MET A 780 0.73 22.53 -18.69
N PHE A 781 0.02 21.69 -17.96
CA PHE A 781 -1.13 20.96 -18.50
C PHE A 781 -2.28 21.87 -18.90
N TRP A 782 -2.61 22.84 -18.06
CA TRP A 782 -3.58 23.90 -18.35
C TRP A 782 -3.22 24.64 -19.64
N ALA A 783 -1.97 25.10 -19.74
CA ALA A 783 -1.48 25.80 -20.93
C ALA A 783 -1.56 24.94 -22.20
N PHE A 784 -1.26 23.63 -22.08
CA PHE A 784 -1.44 22.68 -23.17
C PHE A 784 -2.92 22.54 -23.57
N VAL A 785 -3.83 22.37 -22.61
CA VAL A 785 -5.28 22.24 -22.86
C VAL A 785 -5.83 23.51 -23.54
N GLU A 786 -5.49 24.70 -23.03
CA GLU A 786 -5.88 25.98 -23.63
C GLU A 786 -5.38 26.09 -25.07
N TRP A 787 -4.10 25.79 -25.32
CA TRP A 787 -3.56 25.81 -26.66
C TRP A 787 -4.30 24.82 -27.57
N ALA A 788 -4.47 23.57 -27.13
CA ALA A 788 -5.06 22.48 -27.91
C ALA A 788 -6.51 22.78 -28.31
N PHE A 789 -7.25 23.49 -27.46
CA PHE A 789 -8.63 23.90 -27.71
C PHE A 789 -8.81 25.29 -28.33
N SER A 790 -7.76 26.12 -28.35
CA SER A 790 -7.79 27.43 -29.03
C SER A 790 -7.95 27.32 -30.55
N HIS A 791 -8.29 28.44 -31.20
CA HIS A 791 -8.26 28.59 -32.66
C HIS A 791 -6.88 28.32 -33.32
N LYS A 792 -5.79 28.31 -32.55
CA LYS A 792 -4.44 27.96 -33.03
C LYS A 792 -4.09 26.49 -32.82
N GLY A 793 -4.87 25.78 -32.00
CA GLY A 793 -4.68 24.37 -31.66
C GLY A 793 -5.31 23.42 -32.67
N ILE A 794 -5.85 22.32 -32.15
CA ILE A 794 -6.33 21.19 -32.95
C ILE A 794 -7.84 21.30 -33.10
N LYS A 795 -8.31 21.83 -34.23
CA LYS A 795 -9.73 22.10 -34.45
C LYS A 795 -10.64 20.86 -34.29
N SER A 796 -10.16 19.67 -34.64
CA SER A 796 -10.91 18.41 -34.57
C SER A 796 -10.96 17.77 -33.18
N LEU A 797 -10.17 18.27 -32.22
CA LEU A 797 -10.03 17.62 -30.92
C LEU A 797 -11.31 17.73 -30.10
N GLU A 798 -11.83 16.60 -29.66
CA GLU A 798 -13.05 16.49 -28.84
C GLU A 798 -12.69 16.27 -27.37
N TYR A 799 -11.66 15.45 -27.11
CA TYR A 799 -11.29 15.01 -25.76
C TYR A 799 -9.78 15.02 -25.51
N ILE A 800 -9.39 15.45 -24.31
CA ILE A 800 -8.06 15.18 -23.75
C ILE A 800 -8.27 14.26 -22.55
N VAL A 801 -7.60 13.11 -22.55
CA VAL A 801 -7.65 12.13 -21.47
C VAL A 801 -6.33 12.18 -20.72
N PHE A 802 -6.35 12.31 -19.40
CA PHE A 802 -5.15 12.26 -18.56
C PHE A 802 -5.19 11.05 -17.61
N GLY A 803 -4.03 10.40 -17.44
CA GLY A 803 -3.80 9.36 -16.42
C GLY A 803 -3.43 7.98 -16.97
N ASP A 804 -3.38 6.96 -16.10
CA ASP A 804 -3.02 5.58 -16.44
C ASP A 804 -4.25 4.66 -16.43
N PHE A 805 -4.52 4.03 -17.58
CA PHE A 805 -5.63 3.09 -17.75
C PHE A 805 -5.15 1.65 -17.96
N GLY A 806 -3.84 1.38 -17.91
CA GLY A 806 -3.27 0.06 -18.22
C GLY A 806 -3.84 -1.09 -17.38
N ARG A 807 -4.31 -0.80 -16.17
CA ARG A 807 -4.90 -1.77 -15.23
C ARG A 807 -6.27 -1.29 -14.72
N PRO A 808 -7.37 -1.45 -15.48
CA PRO A 808 -8.71 -1.03 -15.06
C PRO A 808 -9.24 -1.82 -13.86
N GLU A 809 -8.57 -2.92 -13.49
CA GLU A 809 -8.85 -3.66 -12.25
C GLU A 809 -8.40 -2.91 -11.00
N ARG A 810 -7.55 -1.89 -11.14
CA ARG A 810 -7.04 -1.04 -10.06
C ARG A 810 -7.81 0.28 -10.08
N THR A 811 -8.12 0.81 -8.90
CA THR A 811 -8.67 2.17 -8.77
C THR A 811 -7.57 3.19 -9.04
N SER A 812 -7.71 3.97 -10.10
CA SER A 812 -6.83 5.09 -10.44
C SER A 812 -7.38 6.38 -9.86
N ARG A 813 -6.78 6.87 -8.77
CA ARG A 813 -6.97 8.25 -8.30
C ARG A 813 -6.22 9.17 -9.27
N GLY A 814 -6.92 10.12 -9.91
CA GLY A 814 -6.28 11.11 -10.79
C GLY A 814 -6.57 11.03 -12.28
N ASN A 815 -7.44 10.12 -12.75
CA ASN A 815 -7.81 10.11 -14.17
C ASN A 815 -8.83 11.22 -14.48
N LEU A 816 -8.55 12.00 -15.51
CA LEU A 816 -9.39 13.10 -15.97
C LEU A 816 -9.76 12.97 -17.44
N LEU A 817 -10.93 13.50 -17.76
CA LEU A 817 -11.38 13.73 -19.12
C LEU A 817 -11.70 15.21 -19.27
N ILE A 818 -11.06 15.88 -20.22
CA ILE A 818 -11.34 17.25 -20.59
C ILE A 818 -12.13 17.22 -21.89
N CYS A 819 -13.36 17.73 -21.84
CA CYS A 819 -14.34 17.67 -22.92
C CYS A 819 -14.52 19.06 -23.53
N ARG A 820 -14.36 19.17 -24.85
CA ARG A 820 -14.68 20.40 -25.55
C ARG A 820 -16.20 20.57 -25.67
N GLU A 821 -16.72 21.79 -25.46
CA GLU A 821 -18.16 22.13 -25.51
C GLU A 821 -18.77 22.13 -26.93
N GLY A 822 -18.00 21.73 -27.93
CA GLY A 822 -18.45 21.65 -29.32
C GLY A 822 -17.32 21.75 -30.32
N TYR A 823 -17.57 21.33 -31.56
CA TYR A 823 -16.55 21.34 -32.60
C TYR A 823 -15.99 22.75 -32.83
N GLY A 824 -14.67 22.89 -32.73
CA GLY A 824 -13.95 24.17 -32.84
C GLY A 824 -14.18 25.19 -31.73
N SER A 825 -14.88 24.85 -30.64
CA SER A 825 -15.05 25.72 -29.47
C SER A 825 -13.75 25.85 -28.68
N GLU A 826 -13.50 27.03 -28.13
CA GLU A 826 -12.41 27.27 -27.16
C GLU A 826 -12.84 26.92 -25.72
N GLU A 827 -14.14 26.74 -25.48
CA GLU A 827 -14.71 26.37 -24.18
C GLU A 827 -14.65 24.85 -23.95
N PHE A 828 -14.38 24.47 -22.70
CA PHE A 828 -14.28 23.08 -22.27
C PHE A 828 -14.63 22.91 -20.79
N HIS A 829 -14.91 21.67 -20.39
CA HIS A 829 -15.13 21.29 -19.00
C HIS A 829 -14.35 20.02 -18.65
N ILE A 830 -14.15 19.79 -17.34
CA ILE A 830 -13.36 18.68 -16.82
C ILE A 830 -14.29 17.70 -16.10
N ILE A 831 -14.10 16.40 -16.36
CA ILE A 831 -14.87 15.30 -15.77
C ILE A 831 -13.91 14.31 -15.12
N ARG A 832 -14.13 14.00 -13.83
CA ARG A 832 -13.38 12.92 -13.17
C ARG A 832 -13.88 11.55 -13.58
N GLU A 833 -12.99 10.56 -13.60
CA GLU A 833 -13.36 9.18 -13.91
C GLU A 833 -14.40 8.59 -12.93
N SER A 834 -14.40 9.03 -11.67
CA SER A 834 -15.36 8.60 -10.65
C SER A 834 -16.76 9.18 -10.84
N CYS A 835 -16.90 10.26 -11.60
CA CYS A 835 -18.18 10.91 -11.87
C CYS A 835 -18.89 10.18 -13.02
N PRO A 836 -20.17 9.77 -12.87
CA PRO A 836 -20.94 9.21 -13.97
C PRO A 836 -21.12 10.24 -15.09
N ALA A 837 -20.60 9.97 -16.28
CA ALA A 837 -20.70 10.85 -17.44
C ALA A 837 -20.75 10.05 -18.74
N ALA A 838 -21.60 10.47 -19.69
CA ALA A 838 -21.79 9.78 -20.96
C ALA A 838 -20.53 9.86 -21.86
N GLU A 839 -19.75 10.91 -21.68
CA GLU A 839 -18.47 11.15 -22.34
C GLU A 839 -17.45 10.09 -21.95
N TRP A 840 -17.37 9.74 -20.66
CA TRP A 840 -16.54 8.63 -20.19
C TRP A 840 -16.99 7.29 -20.79
N ASP A 841 -18.30 7.03 -20.85
CA ASP A 841 -18.83 5.82 -21.46
C ASP A 841 -18.46 5.74 -22.96
N TYR A 842 -18.57 6.85 -23.68
CA TYR A 842 -18.15 6.93 -25.08
C TYR A 842 -16.65 6.69 -25.25
N VAL A 843 -15.82 7.43 -24.51
CA VAL A 843 -14.35 7.35 -24.62
C VAL A 843 -13.84 5.95 -24.25
N LYS A 844 -14.34 5.37 -23.15
CA LYS A 844 -13.95 4.01 -22.73
C LYS A 844 -14.43 2.93 -23.68
N LYS A 845 -15.57 3.13 -24.34
CA LYS A 845 -16.12 2.19 -25.34
C LYS A 845 -15.36 2.26 -26.65
N GLU A 846 -15.08 3.46 -27.15
CA GLU A 846 -14.50 3.67 -28.48
C GLU A 846 -12.96 3.54 -28.47
N TYR A 847 -12.30 4.08 -27.44
CA TYR A 847 -10.85 4.19 -27.35
C TYR A 847 -10.24 3.41 -26.20
N GLY A 848 -11.05 2.65 -25.44
CA GLY A 848 -10.57 1.95 -24.24
C GLY A 848 -9.44 0.97 -24.51
N ASP A 849 -9.38 0.38 -25.71
CA ASP A 849 -8.30 -0.51 -26.10
C ASP A 849 -6.96 0.21 -26.29
N ALA A 850 -6.98 1.45 -26.78
CA ALA A 850 -5.80 2.30 -26.88
C ALA A 850 -5.39 2.81 -25.49
N LEU A 851 -6.35 3.29 -24.69
CA LEU A 851 -6.10 3.77 -23.32
C LEU A 851 -5.44 2.71 -22.43
N ARG A 852 -5.91 1.45 -22.52
CA ARG A 852 -5.41 0.33 -21.69
C ARG A 852 -4.16 -0.36 -22.26
N SER A 853 -3.66 0.06 -23.41
CA SER A 853 -2.48 -0.55 -24.03
C SER A 853 -1.21 -0.30 -23.19
N CYS A 854 -0.18 -1.12 -23.37
CA CYS A 854 1.13 -0.93 -22.76
C CYS A 854 1.08 -0.68 -21.23
N PRO A 855 0.54 -1.63 -20.44
CA PRO A 855 0.44 -1.48 -18.99
C PRO A 855 1.82 -1.41 -18.35
N SER A 856 2.05 -0.38 -17.54
CA SER A 856 3.32 -0.09 -16.84
C SER A 856 3.67 -1.10 -15.74
N ASP A 857 2.64 -1.76 -15.20
CA ASP A 857 2.76 -2.69 -14.07
C ASP A 857 2.29 -4.12 -14.39
N PRO A 858 2.86 -5.16 -13.74
CA PRO A 858 2.33 -6.51 -13.80
C PRO A 858 0.92 -6.54 -13.16
N LEU A 859 0.08 -7.51 -13.57
CA LEU A 859 -1.29 -7.63 -13.06
C LEU A 859 -1.32 -7.81 -11.52
N PHE A 860 -0.45 -8.67 -11.00
CA PHE A 860 -0.23 -8.87 -9.57
C PHE A 860 1.20 -8.48 -9.20
N GLU A 861 1.36 -7.85 -8.05
CA GLU A 861 2.68 -7.68 -7.45
C GLU A 861 3.23 -9.04 -7.02
N VAL A 862 4.51 -9.28 -7.29
CA VAL A 862 5.19 -10.46 -6.77
C VAL A 862 5.50 -10.18 -5.30
N PRO A 863 5.11 -11.08 -4.37
CA PRO A 863 5.53 -10.97 -2.99
C PRO A 863 7.04 -10.80 -2.95
N LYS A 864 7.53 -9.72 -2.36
CA LYS A 864 8.96 -9.60 -2.05
C LYS A 864 9.29 -10.85 -1.23
N SER A 865 10.15 -11.71 -1.77
CA SER A 865 10.54 -12.97 -1.13
C SER A 865 10.87 -12.70 0.34
N PRO A 866 10.47 -13.58 1.28
CA PRO A 866 11.06 -13.53 2.61
C PRO A 866 12.56 -13.72 2.41
N ALA A 867 13.36 -12.73 2.80
CA ALA A 867 14.76 -13.01 3.09
C ALA A 867 14.77 -14.02 4.24
N HIS A 868 15.56 -15.07 4.06
CA HIS A 868 15.68 -16.25 4.91
C HIS A 868 15.74 -16.00 6.41
#